data_AF-A0A9Q0MA30-F1
#
_entry.id   AF-A0A9Q0MA30-F1
#
_cell.length_a   1.000
_cell.length_b   1.000
_cell.length_c   1.000
_cell.angle_alpha   90.00
_cell.angle_beta   90.00
_cell.angle_gamma   90.00
#
_symmetry.space_group_name_H-M   'P 1'
#
loop_
_entity.id
_entity.type
_entity.pdbx_description
1 polymer ?
#
loop_
_entity_poly.entity_id
_entity_poly.type
_entity_poly.pdbx_seq_one_letter_code
_entity_poly.pdbx_strand_id
1 'polypeptide(L)'
;MGYKKIDNRLRVLMENGIAKGHRSMFLLVGPKARDQVVILHQMLSKSQVKSRPSVLWCYKKELGFSSHRKKQMRKLQKQLKSGQQLDDLENMFETFIAQTNIRYSYYNETHKILGNTYGMLVLQDFEAITPNVLARTIETIEGGGVICILLNTIDSLKQLHTMTMDVHTRYRTEAHQDVVARFNERFILSVAACASCVVVDDKLNILPISSHVAEIVEVPKSDSTKQTAEALELVKLKESLAETQPIGAILNQCKTLDQAKAVLKFIDVISEKTLSSTVSLTAGRGRGKSAALGLSIAAAIAFNYSNIYVTSPSPENLKTLFEFILKGFDAISLKEHNDYEIIQSTNTEFNKAIVRINVFTQHRQCIQYIHPADAAKNKLLVQSAELLVIDEAAAIPLPIVKSLLGQYLVFMSSTINGYEGTGRSLSLKLLQQLRQQSATDNTRNETAIQGRKLFELSLNESIRYNMGDEIELWLNKLLCLDATIIDNPPSFGCPVPTDCNLYYINRDILFSYHKASENFLQRLMGLYVASHYKNSPNDLQMISDAPAHHLFCLLPPINTKHMKKVKIPDVLCFIQVCLEGEISQDSIKASLSRGKRASGDLIPWTIAQQFQDPHFASLSGARIVRIATNPNYQSMGYGGRSIQLLEDYYRGQYNVNLLKLANSKDDENENDIDGDVKKINAPLLLNLDERKAEKLDYLGVSFGLTPELLKFWKKSGFTPIYLRQTPNDLTGEHSCIMLKVLSNSNNLSDEVGKENGLQLTNSGLFDSSISNNLKDGWLTEFWIDFRKRFLSLLSYQFSTFSSIFALNILQNPSVKVNSKSIDLTAEELMIHFTTYDLKRLELYSQNMVDYHLIVDLLPFVARLYFLDRFGESFHMSHVQNAILLSIGLQHNDIDKISAELNLPSTQILGLFSRTIKKISNHFQSIRSKQVEGQLKLKNIGQTNLNPLTQSLDDELQEAADIVQRAEQKQKKALAKDLSQYAIKGSEDDWDRALKGSQKTLVSIKSIGKRINPEQMNKDDGLMKKKKPNFQSNNNRNHKKNKKFNAN
;
A
#
# COMPACT_ATOMS: atom_id res chain seq x y z
N MET A 1 -8.33 56.63 27.81
CA MET A 1 -9.07 56.17 26.61
C MET A 1 -10.57 56.13 26.93
N GLY A 2 -11.46 56.24 25.95
CA GLY A 2 -12.90 56.13 26.21
C GLY A 2 -13.36 54.67 26.33
N TYR A 3 -14.23 54.36 27.30
CA TYR A 3 -14.83 53.03 27.44
C TYR A 3 -15.81 52.75 26.29
N LYS A 4 -15.33 52.06 25.24
CA LYS A 4 -16.19 51.61 24.14
C LYS A 4 -17.09 50.47 24.60
N LYS A 5 -18.41 50.63 24.49
CA LYS A 5 -19.38 49.55 24.75
C LYS A 5 -19.22 48.48 23.66
N ILE A 6 -18.93 47.25 24.08
CA ILE A 6 -18.87 46.08 23.18
C ILE A 6 -20.28 45.75 22.67
N ASP A 7 -20.40 45.26 21.44
CA ASP A 7 -21.67 44.85 20.84
C ASP A 7 -22.33 43.72 21.65
N ASN A 8 -23.62 43.88 21.99
CA ASN A 8 -24.35 42.89 22.78
C ASN A 8 -24.49 41.54 22.04
N ARG A 9 -24.49 41.53 20.70
CA ARG A 9 -24.64 40.31 19.89
C ARG A 9 -23.59 39.25 20.20
N LEU A 10 -22.35 39.65 20.51
CA LEU A 10 -21.28 38.73 20.93
C LEU A 10 -21.67 37.98 22.21
N ARG A 11 -22.22 38.70 23.20
CA ARG A 11 -22.70 38.13 24.47
C ARG A 11 -23.94 37.26 24.25
N VAL A 12 -24.90 37.73 23.45
CA VAL A 12 -26.14 37.00 23.13
C VAL A 12 -25.84 35.65 22.49
N LEU A 13 -24.90 35.58 21.53
CA LEU A 13 -24.50 34.32 20.91
C LEU A 13 -23.99 33.30 21.94
N MET A 14 -23.18 33.76 22.91
CA MET A 14 -22.62 32.89 23.95
C MET A 14 -23.70 32.42 24.94
N GLU A 15 -24.60 33.31 25.37
CA GLU A 15 -25.73 32.93 26.24
C GLU A 15 -26.71 31.99 25.53
N ASN A 16 -26.98 32.19 24.24
CA ASN A 16 -27.75 31.28 23.40
C ASN A 16 -27.08 29.90 23.24
N GLY A 17 -25.76 29.87 23.02
CA GLY A 17 -24.98 28.63 22.92
C GLY A 17 -25.03 27.82 24.22
N ILE A 18 -24.84 28.49 25.36
CA ILE A 18 -24.97 27.86 26.70
C ILE A 18 -26.39 27.35 26.95
N ALA A 19 -27.43 28.13 26.61
CA ALA A 19 -28.82 27.74 26.81
C ALA A 19 -29.25 26.54 25.94
N LYS A 20 -28.78 26.47 24.69
CA LYS A 20 -29.05 25.33 23.79
C LYS A 20 -28.13 24.12 24.03
N GLY A 21 -27.00 24.29 24.71
CA GLY A 21 -25.93 23.27 24.76
C GLY A 21 -25.18 23.12 23.42
N HIS A 22 -25.13 24.19 22.62
CA HIS A 22 -24.45 24.28 21.32
C HIS A 22 -23.10 25.02 21.46
N ARG A 23 -22.19 24.86 20.51
CA ARG A 23 -20.89 25.57 20.47
C ARG A 23 -21.03 26.91 19.75
N SER A 24 -20.15 27.87 20.06
CA SER A 24 -20.07 29.16 19.35
C SER A 24 -18.66 29.41 18.80
N MET A 25 -18.56 30.08 17.64
CA MET A 25 -17.27 30.38 17.00
C MET A 25 -17.04 31.88 16.79
N PHE A 26 -15.82 32.33 17.07
CA PHE A 26 -15.32 33.67 16.79
C PHE A 26 -14.05 33.59 15.92
N LEU A 27 -14.06 34.30 14.81
CA LEU A 27 -12.89 34.50 13.94
C LEU A 27 -12.36 35.92 14.17
N LEU A 28 -11.21 36.03 14.85
CA LEU A 28 -10.63 37.31 15.27
C LEU A 28 -9.56 37.78 14.28
N VAL A 29 -9.75 38.96 13.70
CA VAL A 29 -8.90 39.56 12.65
C VAL A 29 -8.01 40.65 13.24
N GLY A 30 -6.71 40.64 12.90
CA GLY A 30 -5.77 41.72 13.20
C GLY A 30 -4.77 41.42 14.33
N PRO A 31 -3.73 42.26 14.49
CA PRO A 31 -2.52 41.91 15.23
C PRO A 31 -2.69 41.78 16.75
N LYS A 32 -3.68 42.46 17.37
CA LYS A 32 -4.01 42.34 18.80
C LYS A 32 -5.10 41.29 19.12
N ALA A 33 -5.49 40.45 18.15
CA ALA A 33 -6.51 39.42 18.33
C ALA A 33 -6.24 38.47 19.51
N ARG A 34 -4.96 38.16 19.81
CA ARG A 34 -4.54 37.31 20.93
C ARG A 34 -5.03 37.81 22.29
N ASP A 35 -5.05 39.11 22.52
CA ASP A 35 -5.36 39.68 23.83
C ASP A 35 -6.88 39.74 24.05
N GLN A 36 -7.67 39.90 22.97
CA GLN A 36 -9.14 39.89 23.00
C GLN A 36 -9.74 38.54 23.42
N VAL A 37 -9.00 37.44 23.27
CA VAL A 37 -9.36 36.10 23.79
C VAL A 37 -9.70 36.15 25.29
N VAL A 38 -9.04 37.01 26.06
CA VAL A 38 -9.27 37.17 27.50
C VAL A 38 -10.67 37.71 27.79
N ILE A 39 -11.13 38.67 26.98
CA ILE A 39 -12.45 39.28 27.15
C ILE A 39 -13.55 38.25 26.83
N LEU A 40 -13.38 37.46 25.76
CA LEU A 40 -14.27 36.36 25.43
C LEU A 40 -14.28 35.30 26.55
N HIS A 41 -13.12 34.89 27.09
CA HIS A 41 -13.07 33.98 28.23
C HIS A 41 -13.78 34.54 29.48
N GLN A 42 -13.67 35.85 29.74
CA GLN A 42 -14.37 36.49 30.86
C GLN A 42 -15.88 36.61 30.64
N MET A 43 -16.35 36.81 29.40
CA MET A 43 -17.77 36.74 29.05
C MET A 43 -18.30 35.32 29.28
N LEU A 44 -17.62 34.31 28.75
CA LEU A 44 -17.96 32.90 28.96
C LEU A 44 -18.05 32.52 30.44
N SER A 45 -17.06 32.95 31.23
CA SER A 45 -17.00 32.72 32.68
C SER A 45 -18.04 33.49 33.50
N LYS A 46 -18.73 34.48 32.91
CA LYS A 46 -19.84 35.23 33.53
C LYS A 46 -21.21 34.69 33.11
N SER A 47 -21.30 34.06 31.94
CA SER A 47 -22.54 33.51 31.40
C SER A 47 -22.81 32.05 31.84
N GLN A 48 -21.79 31.32 32.29
CA GLN A 48 -21.93 29.97 32.84
C GLN A 48 -22.04 29.98 34.37
N VAL A 49 -22.89 29.10 34.92
CA VAL A 49 -23.04 28.85 36.39
C VAL A 49 -22.07 27.76 36.89
N LYS A 50 -21.31 27.13 35.99
CA LYS A 50 -20.32 26.07 36.28
C LYS A 50 -18.98 26.65 36.78
N SER A 51 -18.07 25.76 37.15
CA SER A 51 -16.65 26.09 37.32
C SER A 51 -16.05 26.74 36.07
N ARG A 52 -15.01 27.57 36.25
CA ARG A 52 -14.34 28.26 35.12
C ARG A 52 -13.89 27.25 34.04
N PRO A 53 -14.15 27.51 32.75
CA PRO A 53 -13.85 26.57 31.68
C PRO A 53 -12.35 26.31 31.54
N SER A 54 -12.00 25.09 31.14
CA SER A 54 -10.64 24.73 30.75
C SER A 54 -10.35 25.19 29.32
N VAL A 55 -9.12 25.65 29.07
CA VAL A 55 -8.71 26.23 27.78
C VAL A 55 -7.71 25.31 27.10
N LEU A 56 -7.93 25.03 25.82
CA LEU A 56 -6.96 24.38 24.92
C LEU A 56 -6.33 25.44 24.01
N TRP A 57 -5.01 25.60 24.06
CA TRP A 57 -4.26 26.55 23.24
C TRP A 57 -3.35 25.80 22.25
N CYS A 58 -3.66 25.93 20.95
CA CYS A 58 -2.95 25.24 19.88
C CYS A 58 -2.19 26.20 18.97
N TYR A 59 -0.93 25.85 18.69
CA TYR A 59 0.06 26.70 18.02
C TYR A 59 1.10 25.87 17.23
N LYS A 60 1.83 26.53 16.32
CA LYS A 60 2.77 25.97 15.34
C LYS A 60 4.17 25.76 15.92
N LYS A 61 4.76 26.83 16.47
CA LYS A 61 6.12 26.84 17.04
C LYS A 61 6.26 27.79 18.23
N GLU A 62 5.80 29.03 18.07
CA GLU A 62 6.01 30.09 19.06
C GLU A 62 4.69 30.59 19.63
N LEU A 63 4.62 30.78 20.95
CA LEU A 63 3.46 31.35 21.65
C LEU A 63 3.51 32.89 21.72
N GLY A 64 4.70 33.47 21.59
CA GLY A 64 4.96 34.87 21.99
C GLY A 64 4.84 35.10 23.51
N PHE A 65 4.84 34.05 24.33
CA PHE A 65 4.90 34.09 25.80
C PHE A 65 5.43 32.76 26.38
N SER A 66 5.57 32.68 27.71
CA SER A 66 6.23 31.57 28.41
C SER A 66 5.23 30.69 29.18
N SER A 67 4.80 29.58 28.59
CA SER A 67 3.90 28.58 29.22
C SER A 67 4.27 28.16 30.66
N HIS A 68 5.56 28.22 31.03
CA HIS A 68 6.00 28.06 32.42
C HIS A 68 5.64 29.28 33.30
N ARG A 69 4.50 29.20 34.01
CA ARG A 69 4.04 30.21 35.01
C ARG A 69 5.16 30.78 35.91
N LYS A 70 6.04 29.94 36.47
CA LYS A 70 7.18 30.39 37.32
C LYS A 70 8.20 31.30 36.59
N LYS A 71 8.42 31.07 35.29
CA LYS A 71 9.31 31.90 34.45
C LYS A 71 8.62 33.23 34.08
N GLN A 72 7.31 33.19 33.83
CA GLN A 72 6.52 34.36 33.49
C GLN A 72 6.31 35.31 34.69
N MET A 73 6.01 34.78 35.88
CA MET A 73 6.00 35.56 37.13
C MET A 73 7.34 36.29 37.38
N ARG A 74 8.48 35.64 37.11
CA ARG A 74 9.81 36.27 37.22
C ARG A 74 10.03 37.38 36.17
N LYS A 75 9.46 37.24 34.97
CA LYS A 75 9.48 38.29 33.94
C LYS A 75 8.67 39.51 34.39
N LEU A 76 7.43 39.31 34.85
CA LEU A 76 6.58 40.35 35.43
C LEU A 76 7.26 41.08 36.60
N GLN A 77 7.80 40.34 37.56
CA GLN A 77 8.55 40.92 38.69
C GLN A 77 9.78 41.72 38.24
N LYS A 78 10.41 41.38 37.11
CA LYS A 78 11.49 42.18 36.54
C LYS A 78 10.96 43.46 35.86
N GLN A 79 9.88 43.37 35.09
CA GLN A 79 9.26 44.50 34.39
C GLN A 79 8.72 45.56 35.37
N LEU A 80 8.04 45.12 36.44
CA LEU A 80 7.60 45.97 37.55
C LEU A 80 8.78 46.66 38.24
N LYS A 81 9.88 45.93 38.49
CA LYS A 81 11.11 46.50 39.08
C LYS A 81 11.86 47.47 38.16
N SER A 82 11.63 47.42 36.85
CA SER A 82 12.15 48.40 35.89
C SER A 82 11.18 49.56 35.59
N GLY A 83 10.07 49.67 36.31
CA GLY A 83 9.14 50.81 36.19
C GLY A 83 8.34 50.86 34.88
N GLN A 84 8.33 49.79 34.08
CA GLN A 84 7.46 49.72 32.90
C GLN A 84 6.02 49.44 33.33
N GLN A 85 5.11 50.38 33.05
CA GLN A 85 3.68 50.10 33.05
C GLN A 85 3.33 49.25 31.82
N LEU A 86 2.51 48.22 32.03
CA LEU A 86 1.93 47.36 30.99
C LEU A 86 0.56 47.90 30.59
N ASP A 87 0.14 47.68 29.35
CA ASP A 87 -1.23 47.99 28.89
C ASP A 87 -2.25 47.25 29.78
N ASP A 88 -3.44 47.83 30.05
CA ASP A 88 -4.50 47.16 30.83
C ASP A 88 -4.87 45.78 30.26
N LEU A 89 -4.88 45.66 28.93
CA LEU A 89 -5.13 44.40 28.22
C LEU A 89 -4.00 43.38 28.42
N GLU A 90 -2.73 43.80 28.46
CA GLU A 90 -1.60 42.92 28.76
C GLU A 90 -1.65 42.42 30.21
N ASN A 91 -2.01 43.29 31.15
CA ASN A 91 -2.23 42.92 32.56
C ASN A 91 -3.38 41.90 32.70
N MET A 92 -4.47 42.06 31.93
CA MET A 92 -5.55 41.07 31.86
C MET A 92 -5.08 39.74 31.25
N PHE A 93 -4.24 39.76 30.21
CA PHE A 93 -3.70 38.57 29.54
C PHE A 93 -2.74 37.76 30.43
N GLU A 94 -1.83 38.44 31.12
CA GLU A 94 -0.94 37.83 32.11
C GLU A 94 -1.73 37.24 33.29
N THR A 95 -2.76 37.95 33.78
CA THR A 95 -3.67 37.45 34.82
C THR A 95 -4.43 36.20 34.36
N PHE A 96 -4.86 36.16 33.10
CA PHE A 96 -5.54 35.02 32.49
C PHE A 96 -4.63 33.77 32.46
N ILE A 97 -3.37 33.87 32.03
CA ILE A 97 -2.43 32.74 32.03
C ILE A 97 -2.11 32.25 33.45
N ALA A 98 -2.00 33.17 34.41
CA ALA A 98 -1.73 32.82 35.80
C ALA A 98 -2.90 32.05 36.44
N GLN A 99 -4.15 32.48 36.22
CA GLN A 99 -5.33 31.93 36.90
C GLN A 99 -6.01 30.76 36.19
N THR A 100 -6.01 30.69 34.86
CA THR A 100 -6.82 29.70 34.11
C THR A 100 -6.07 28.40 33.84
N ASN A 101 -6.81 27.29 33.70
CA ASN A 101 -6.25 25.98 33.40
C ASN A 101 -6.08 25.81 31.88
N ILE A 102 -4.95 26.29 31.35
CA ILE A 102 -4.60 26.23 29.94
C ILE A 102 -3.75 24.99 29.64
N ARG A 103 -4.21 24.12 28.74
CA ARG A 103 -3.38 23.08 28.11
C ARG A 103 -2.81 23.61 26.81
N TYR A 104 -1.49 23.73 26.75
CA TYR A 104 -0.75 24.02 25.54
C TYR A 104 -0.52 22.74 24.72
N SER A 105 -0.67 22.80 23.40
CA SER A 105 -0.39 21.67 22.51
C SER A 105 0.07 22.15 21.13
N TYR A 106 1.14 21.58 20.59
CA TYR A 106 1.54 21.86 19.21
C TYR A 106 0.55 21.22 18.22
N TYR A 107 0.35 21.80 17.04
CA TYR A 107 -0.55 21.21 16.02
C TYR A 107 -0.21 19.75 15.65
N ASN A 108 1.08 19.39 15.64
CA ASN A 108 1.55 18.01 15.43
C ASN A 108 1.13 17.05 16.58
N GLU A 109 0.94 17.56 17.80
CA GLU A 109 0.60 16.79 18.99
C GLU A 109 -0.92 16.72 19.27
N THR A 110 -1.75 17.18 18.34
CA THR A 110 -3.24 17.13 18.42
C THR A 110 -3.84 15.72 18.52
N HIS A 111 -3.01 14.67 18.47
CA HIS A 111 -3.41 13.31 18.85
C HIS A 111 -3.45 13.09 20.37
N LYS A 112 -2.62 13.79 21.15
CA LYS A 112 -2.50 13.64 22.62
C LYS A 112 -3.63 14.32 23.41
N ILE A 113 -4.41 15.18 22.76
CA ILE A 113 -5.59 15.85 23.36
C ILE A 113 -6.86 14.99 23.29
N LEU A 114 -6.85 13.91 22.50
CA LEU A 114 -8.00 13.04 22.30
C LEU A 114 -8.41 12.35 23.62
N GLY A 115 -9.69 11.98 23.73
CA GLY A 115 -10.31 11.53 24.98
C GLY A 115 -10.65 12.66 25.98
N ASN A 116 -9.92 13.78 25.99
CA ASN A 116 -10.18 14.91 26.88
C ASN A 116 -11.33 15.80 26.36
N THR A 117 -11.82 16.72 27.18
CA THR A 117 -12.84 17.73 26.81
C THR A 117 -12.48 19.11 27.39
N TYR A 118 -12.79 20.19 26.66
CA TYR A 118 -12.45 21.58 26.99
C TYR A 118 -13.64 22.52 26.85
N GLY A 119 -13.66 23.60 27.63
CA GLY A 119 -14.71 24.64 27.53
C GLY A 119 -14.37 25.75 26.53
N MET A 120 -13.09 25.95 26.21
CA MET A 120 -12.64 26.94 25.23
C MET A 120 -11.45 26.43 24.40
N LEU A 121 -11.44 26.75 23.10
CA LEU A 121 -10.34 26.48 22.17
C LEU A 121 -9.77 27.79 21.62
N VAL A 122 -8.45 27.86 21.50
CA VAL A 122 -7.72 28.93 20.80
C VAL A 122 -6.81 28.30 19.74
N LEU A 123 -7.05 28.61 18.47
CA LEU A 123 -6.18 28.26 17.34
C LEU A 123 -5.40 29.51 16.91
N GLN A 124 -4.09 29.50 17.11
CA GLN A 124 -3.26 30.71 17.01
C GLN A 124 -2.77 31.05 15.60
N ASP A 125 -2.37 30.07 14.79
CA ASP A 125 -1.64 30.28 13.53
C ASP A 125 -2.37 29.63 12.34
N PHE A 126 -3.26 30.38 11.68
CA PHE A 126 -4.15 29.85 10.62
C PHE A 126 -3.43 29.15 9.46
N GLU A 127 -2.25 29.66 9.07
CA GLU A 127 -1.33 29.09 8.06
C GLU A 127 -1.01 27.59 8.26
N ALA A 128 -1.10 27.10 9.50
CA ALA A 128 -0.77 25.73 9.91
C ALA A 128 -2.00 24.85 10.20
N ILE A 129 -3.23 25.39 10.15
CA ILE A 129 -4.45 24.67 10.51
C ILE A 129 -4.84 23.73 9.37
N THR A 130 -4.41 22.47 9.45
CA THR A 130 -4.89 21.42 8.52
C THR A 130 -6.33 21.00 8.84
N PRO A 131 -7.13 20.54 7.86
CA PRO A 131 -8.49 20.02 8.07
C PRO A 131 -8.62 18.99 9.22
N ASN A 132 -7.65 18.09 9.35
CA ASN A 132 -7.58 17.08 10.41
C ASN A 132 -7.32 17.71 11.80
N VAL A 133 -6.46 18.74 11.87
CA VAL A 133 -6.23 19.53 13.11
C VAL A 133 -7.49 20.27 13.53
N LEU A 134 -8.20 20.87 12.57
CA LEU A 134 -9.45 21.60 12.79
C LEU A 134 -10.54 20.67 13.36
N ALA A 135 -10.73 19.49 12.75
CA ALA A 135 -11.65 18.48 13.25
C ALA A 135 -11.30 18.00 14.67
N ARG A 136 -10.03 17.59 14.88
CA ARG A 136 -9.51 17.12 16.18
C ARG A 136 -9.73 18.09 17.32
N THR A 137 -9.54 19.39 17.06
CA THR A 137 -9.63 20.42 18.09
C THR A 137 -11.09 20.81 18.37
N ILE A 138 -11.90 21.08 17.34
CA ILE A 138 -13.31 21.46 17.50
C ILE A 138 -14.13 20.34 18.18
N GLU A 139 -13.88 19.07 17.86
CA GLU A 139 -14.55 17.93 18.51
C GLU A 139 -14.31 17.84 20.02
N THR A 140 -13.20 18.36 20.55
CA THR A 140 -12.88 18.27 21.99
C THR A 140 -13.64 19.27 22.85
N ILE A 141 -14.53 20.08 22.28
CA ILE A 141 -15.22 21.16 23.00
C ILE A 141 -16.62 20.71 23.45
N GLU A 142 -17.03 21.10 24.65
CA GLU A 142 -18.38 20.84 25.17
C GLU A 142 -19.43 21.86 24.70
N GLY A 143 -20.71 21.50 24.84
CA GLY A 143 -21.84 22.38 24.59
C GLY A 143 -21.84 23.60 25.51
N GLY A 144 -22.12 24.78 24.96
CA GLY A 144 -21.89 26.06 25.64
C GLY A 144 -20.43 26.51 25.64
N GLY A 145 -19.53 25.78 24.99
CA GLY A 145 -18.11 26.13 24.83
C GLY A 145 -17.82 26.95 23.57
N VAL A 146 -16.62 27.55 23.52
CA VAL A 146 -16.26 28.60 22.55
C VAL A 146 -14.99 28.28 21.75
N ILE A 147 -15.06 28.48 20.43
CA ILE A 147 -13.95 28.33 19.49
C ILE A 147 -13.44 29.73 19.09
N CYS A 148 -12.17 30.01 19.33
CA CYS A 148 -11.50 31.20 18.82
C CYS A 148 -10.44 30.81 17.78
N ILE A 149 -10.52 31.40 16.59
CA ILE A 149 -9.50 31.28 15.54
C ILE A 149 -8.88 32.66 15.33
N LEU A 150 -7.55 32.75 15.40
CA LEU A 150 -6.81 34.02 15.31
C LEU A 150 -6.20 34.20 13.91
N LEU A 151 -6.36 35.40 13.35
CA LEU A 151 -5.79 35.85 12.09
C LEU A 151 -4.83 37.03 12.33
N ASN A 152 -3.75 36.76 13.07
CA ASN A 152 -2.82 37.79 13.57
C ASN A 152 -2.01 38.51 12.47
N THR A 153 -1.78 37.86 11.32
CA THR A 153 -0.90 38.34 10.24
C THR A 153 -1.62 39.14 9.15
N ILE A 154 -2.91 39.44 9.34
CA ILE A 154 -3.81 39.91 8.28
C ILE A 154 -4.66 41.09 8.77
N ASP A 155 -4.59 42.21 8.04
CA ASP A 155 -5.43 43.39 8.26
C ASP A 155 -6.74 43.34 7.47
N SER A 156 -6.83 42.52 6.42
CA SER A 156 -8.07 42.37 5.62
C SER A 156 -8.28 40.96 5.08
N LEU A 157 -9.50 40.44 5.19
CA LEU A 157 -9.86 39.06 4.81
C LEU A 157 -9.57 38.73 3.33
N LYS A 158 -9.48 39.72 2.44
CA LYS A 158 -9.07 39.52 1.04
C LYS A 158 -7.68 38.86 0.93
N GLN A 159 -6.78 39.11 1.87
CA GLN A 159 -5.43 38.52 1.90
C GLN A 159 -5.43 36.99 2.18
N LEU A 160 -6.50 36.44 2.76
CA LEU A 160 -6.62 34.99 3.02
C LEU A 160 -6.75 34.16 1.73
N HIS A 161 -7.42 34.69 0.69
CA HIS A 161 -7.64 33.96 -0.57
C HIS A 161 -6.33 33.66 -1.30
N THR A 162 -5.30 34.48 -1.08
CA THR A 162 -3.94 34.34 -1.64
C THR A 162 -2.94 33.73 -0.65
N MET A 163 -3.35 33.37 0.57
CA MET A 163 -2.43 32.90 1.62
C MET A 163 -1.95 31.47 1.36
N THR A 164 -0.64 31.30 1.14
CA THR A 164 0.00 29.98 1.09
C THR A 164 0.15 29.38 2.49
N MET A 165 -0.31 28.15 2.68
CA MET A 165 -0.23 27.41 3.95
C MET A 165 1.06 26.58 4.04
N ASP A 166 1.49 26.20 5.25
CA ASP A 166 2.68 25.35 5.44
C ASP A 166 2.60 24.04 4.63
N VAL A 167 1.40 23.47 4.52
CA VAL A 167 1.14 22.20 3.83
C VAL A 167 1.46 22.30 2.33
N HIS A 168 1.32 23.48 1.73
CA HIS A 168 1.57 23.73 0.31
C HIS A 168 3.01 23.40 -0.08
N THR A 169 3.96 23.51 0.84
CA THR A 169 5.36 23.08 0.64
C THR A 169 5.51 21.58 0.32
N ARG A 170 4.52 20.75 0.68
CA ARG A 170 4.50 19.31 0.37
C ARG A 170 3.77 18.98 -0.93
N TYR A 171 2.98 19.92 -1.45
CA TYR A 171 2.13 19.76 -2.63
C TYR A 171 2.78 20.26 -3.92
N ARG A 172 3.94 20.92 -3.84
CA ARG A 172 4.76 21.31 -4.97
C ARG A 172 5.57 20.10 -5.47
N THR A 173 5.55 19.86 -6.78
CA THR A 173 6.56 19.05 -7.48
C THR A 173 7.68 19.97 -7.99
N GLU A 174 8.74 19.44 -8.60
CA GLU A 174 9.79 20.30 -9.19
C GLU A 174 9.22 21.14 -10.36
N ALA A 175 8.34 20.54 -11.19
CA ALA A 175 7.69 21.17 -12.34
C ALA A 175 6.46 22.05 -11.99
N HIS A 176 5.73 21.77 -10.91
CA HIS A 176 4.51 22.50 -10.54
C HIS A 176 4.60 23.12 -9.14
N GLN A 177 4.97 24.40 -9.09
CA GLN A 177 5.24 25.13 -7.84
C GLN A 177 4.13 26.12 -7.44
N ASP A 178 3.29 26.54 -8.38
CA ASP A 178 2.20 27.50 -8.12
C ASP A 178 1.01 26.82 -7.43
N VAL A 179 0.75 27.17 -6.18
CA VAL A 179 -0.32 26.55 -5.37
C VAL A 179 -1.46 27.56 -5.18
N VAL A 180 -2.67 27.15 -5.54
CA VAL A 180 -3.89 27.98 -5.42
C VAL A 180 -4.65 27.55 -4.18
N ALA A 181 -4.89 28.48 -3.25
CA ALA A 181 -5.45 28.20 -1.91
C ALA A 181 -6.98 27.98 -1.90
N ARG A 182 -7.48 27.10 -2.77
CA ARG A 182 -8.93 26.81 -2.94
C ARG A 182 -9.63 26.40 -1.65
N PHE A 183 -8.93 25.67 -0.76
CA PHE A 183 -9.49 25.31 0.54
C PHE A 183 -9.78 26.54 1.42
N ASN A 184 -8.94 27.58 1.38
CA ASN A 184 -9.11 28.79 2.19
C ASN A 184 -10.31 29.63 1.71
N GLU A 185 -10.49 29.75 0.40
CA GLU A 185 -11.67 30.38 -0.19
C GLU A 185 -12.96 29.65 0.23
N ARG A 186 -13.01 28.32 0.07
CA ARG A 186 -14.16 27.52 0.53
C ARG A 186 -14.39 27.62 2.05
N PHE A 187 -13.32 27.69 2.85
CA PHE A 187 -13.42 27.89 4.29
C PHE A 187 -14.11 29.20 4.64
N ILE A 188 -13.68 30.34 4.07
CA ILE A 188 -14.25 31.67 4.33
C ILE A 188 -15.74 31.71 3.93
N LEU A 189 -16.07 31.20 2.75
CA LEU A 189 -17.45 31.14 2.26
C LEU A 189 -18.34 30.24 3.15
N SER A 190 -17.80 29.13 3.66
CA SER A 190 -18.51 28.28 4.61
C SER A 190 -18.71 28.92 5.99
N VAL A 191 -17.77 29.75 6.43
CA VAL A 191 -17.87 30.53 7.68
C VAL A 191 -18.94 31.61 7.55
N ALA A 192 -19.00 32.31 6.42
CA ALA A 192 -20.05 33.29 6.14
C ALA A 192 -21.47 32.68 6.13
N ALA A 193 -21.58 31.39 5.79
CA ALA A 193 -22.84 30.62 5.82
C ALA A 193 -23.15 29.95 7.19
N CYS A 194 -22.32 30.14 8.22
CA CYS A 194 -22.52 29.55 9.54
C CYS A 194 -23.16 30.54 10.51
N ALA A 195 -24.42 30.31 10.90
CA ALA A 195 -25.16 31.22 11.78
C ALA A 195 -24.57 31.33 13.21
N SER A 196 -23.99 30.25 13.73
CA SER A 196 -23.28 30.23 15.03
C SER A 196 -21.81 30.72 14.97
N CYS A 197 -21.40 31.40 13.90
CA CYS A 197 -20.07 31.98 13.74
C CYS A 197 -20.12 33.51 13.53
N VAL A 198 -19.25 34.25 14.21
CA VAL A 198 -19.11 35.70 14.05
C VAL A 198 -17.65 36.07 13.74
N VAL A 199 -17.45 36.94 12.75
CA VAL A 199 -16.14 37.50 12.42
C VAL A 199 -15.98 38.88 13.08
N VAL A 200 -14.85 39.11 13.73
CA VAL A 200 -14.64 40.17 14.71
C VAL A 200 -13.26 40.82 14.54
N ASP A 201 -13.16 42.14 14.69
CA ASP A 201 -11.88 42.87 14.61
C ASP A 201 -11.06 42.89 15.92
N ASP A 202 -9.87 43.50 15.86
CA ASP A 202 -8.94 43.69 16.98
C ASP A 202 -9.50 44.52 18.16
N LYS A 203 -10.69 45.10 18.02
CA LYS A 203 -11.38 45.99 18.96
C LYS A 203 -12.79 45.46 19.30
N LEU A 204 -13.07 44.18 19.03
CA LEU A 204 -14.35 43.50 19.27
C LEU A 204 -15.57 44.09 18.53
N ASN A 205 -15.36 44.67 17.34
CA ASN A 205 -16.42 45.07 16.42
C ASN A 205 -16.75 43.94 15.45
N ILE A 206 -18.03 43.74 15.18
CA ILE A 206 -18.53 42.71 14.27
C ILE A 206 -18.35 43.17 12.82
N LEU A 207 -17.74 42.34 11.98
CA LEU A 207 -17.61 42.59 10.55
C LEU A 207 -18.84 42.04 9.78
N PRO A 208 -19.51 42.83 8.93
CA PRO A 208 -20.79 42.46 8.30
C PRO A 208 -20.60 41.56 7.07
N ILE A 209 -20.06 40.36 7.27
CA ILE A 209 -19.79 39.37 6.21
C ILE A 209 -20.91 38.33 6.09
N SER A 210 -21.55 38.00 7.21
CA SER A 210 -22.64 37.03 7.31
C SER A 210 -23.95 37.73 7.65
N SER A 211 -24.97 37.57 6.80
CA SER A 211 -26.31 38.17 6.99
C SER A 211 -26.95 37.76 8.31
N HIS A 212 -26.79 36.49 8.70
CA HIS A 212 -27.33 35.92 9.94
C HIS A 212 -26.88 36.66 11.22
N VAL A 213 -25.76 37.38 11.18
CA VAL A 213 -25.27 38.13 12.35
C VAL A 213 -26.04 39.46 12.56
N ALA A 214 -26.89 39.85 11.62
CA ALA A 214 -27.93 40.86 11.86
C ALA A 214 -29.15 40.31 12.64
N GLU A 215 -29.37 38.99 12.64
CA GLU A 215 -30.61 38.33 13.07
C GLU A 215 -30.49 37.61 14.43
N ILE A 216 -29.40 37.82 15.19
CA ILE A 216 -29.14 37.11 16.46
C ILE A 216 -30.06 37.65 17.58
N VAL A 217 -31.22 37.02 17.73
CA VAL A 217 -32.19 37.26 18.82
C VAL A 217 -31.80 36.49 20.09
N GLU A 218 -32.08 37.07 21.27
CA GLU A 218 -31.94 36.38 22.57
C GLU A 218 -32.96 35.23 22.69
N VAL A 219 -32.48 34.01 22.94
CA VAL A 219 -33.35 32.88 23.31
C VAL A 219 -33.89 33.13 24.72
N PRO A 220 -35.22 33.11 24.95
CA PRO A 220 -35.77 33.37 26.27
C PRO A 220 -35.28 32.31 27.27
N LYS A 221 -34.75 32.77 28.41
CA LYS A 221 -34.15 31.92 29.45
C LYS A 221 -35.18 31.04 30.19
N SER A 222 -36.46 31.26 29.94
CA SER A 222 -37.60 30.55 30.50
C SER A 222 -38.07 29.39 29.62
N ASP A 223 -37.22 28.37 29.43
CA ASP A 223 -37.66 27.06 28.89
C ASP A 223 -36.66 25.90 29.15
N SER A 224 -35.72 26.06 30.10
CA SER A 224 -34.72 25.03 30.45
C SER A 224 -35.31 23.74 31.07
N THR A 225 -36.63 23.69 31.24
CA THR A 225 -37.42 22.55 31.70
C THR A 225 -38.09 21.76 30.57
N LYS A 226 -37.99 22.20 29.31
CA LYS A 226 -38.32 21.36 28.14
C LYS A 226 -37.22 20.32 27.91
N GLN A 227 -37.17 19.34 28.81
CA GLN A 227 -36.42 18.11 28.61
C GLN A 227 -36.86 17.48 27.30
N THR A 228 -35.89 17.05 26.47
CA THR A 228 -36.19 16.29 25.25
C THR A 228 -36.93 15.00 25.62
N ALA A 229 -37.78 14.50 24.72
CA ALA A 229 -38.54 13.27 24.98
C ALA A 229 -37.62 12.08 25.34
N GLU A 230 -36.44 12.03 24.71
CA GLU A 230 -35.37 11.05 24.95
C GLU A 230 -34.78 11.16 26.37
N ALA A 231 -34.65 12.36 26.94
CA ALA A 231 -34.21 12.55 28.32
C ALA A 231 -35.27 12.04 29.33
N LEU A 232 -36.55 12.28 29.05
CA LEU A 232 -37.67 11.74 29.83
C LEU A 232 -37.79 10.21 29.73
N GLU A 233 -37.51 9.62 28.56
CA GLU A 233 -37.39 8.17 28.40
C GLU A 233 -36.20 7.59 29.18
N LEU A 234 -35.05 8.26 29.17
CA LEU A 234 -33.86 7.83 29.92
C LEU A 234 -34.10 7.83 31.43
N VAL A 235 -34.82 8.81 31.98
CA VAL A 235 -35.19 8.83 33.41
C VAL A 235 -36.07 7.63 33.74
N LYS A 236 -37.16 7.40 32.98
CA LYS A 236 -38.06 6.24 33.18
C LYS A 236 -37.33 4.90 33.08
N LEU A 237 -36.39 4.77 32.15
CA LEU A 237 -35.59 3.55 31.97
C LEU A 237 -34.64 3.32 33.16
N LYS A 238 -34.04 4.37 33.73
CA LYS A 238 -33.25 4.27 34.97
C LYS A 238 -34.11 3.91 36.17
N GLU A 239 -35.28 4.52 36.32
CA GLU A 239 -36.24 4.22 37.39
C GLU A 239 -36.70 2.76 37.34
N SER A 240 -37.09 2.26 36.16
CA SER A 240 -37.56 0.88 35.98
C SER A 240 -36.51 -0.22 36.22
N LEU A 241 -35.23 0.14 36.28
CA LEU A 241 -34.09 -0.77 36.45
C LEU A 241 -33.23 -0.41 37.68
N ALA A 242 -33.71 0.47 38.55
CA ALA A 242 -32.95 0.93 39.72
C ALA A 242 -32.66 -0.20 40.72
N GLU A 243 -33.60 -1.13 40.89
CA GLU A 243 -33.50 -2.25 41.85
C GLU A 243 -32.66 -3.43 41.33
N THR A 244 -32.48 -3.56 40.01
CA THR A 244 -31.75 -4.70 39.41
C THR A 244 -30.23 -4.47 39.46
N GLN A 245 -29.64 -4.68 40.63
CA GLN A 245 -28.18 -4.75 40.78
C GLN A 245 -27.58 -5.91 39.95
N PRO A 246 -26.43 -5.74 39.25
CA PRO A 246 -25.60 -4.53 39.16
C PRO A 246 -26.05 -3.54 38.06
N ILE A 247 -27.06 -3.89 37.26
CA ILE A 247 -27.49 -3.19 36.04
C ILE A 247 -27.88 -1.74 36.34
N GLY A 248 -28.74 -1.50 37.34
CA GLY A 248 -29.21 -0.15 37.70
C GLY A 248 -28.08 0.82 38.06
N ALA A 249 -27.09 0.36 38.83
CA ALA A 249 -25.92 1.18 39.21
C ALA A 249 -25.09 1.61 37.99
N ILE A 250 -24.91 0.72 37.01
CA ILE A 250 -24.15 0.98 35.78
C ILE A 250 -24.94 1.87 34.82
N LEU A 251 -26.25 1.65 34.68
CA LEU A 251 -27.12 2.49 33.85
C LEU A 251 -27.25 3.91 34.38
N ASN A 252 -27.21 4.11 35.71
CA ASN A 252 -27.21 5.45 36.30
C ASN A 252 -26.05 6.32 35.80
N GLN A 253 -24.88 5.74 35.49
CA GLN A 253 -23.72 6.43 34.91
C GLN A 253 -23.85 6.80 33.42
N CYS A 254 -24.84 6.24 32.70
CA CYS A 254 -25.08 6.58 31.29
C CYS A 254 -25.69 7.98 31.16
N LYS A 255 -25.19 8.78 30.21
CA LYS A 255 -25.68 10.16 29.97
C LYS A 255 -26.83 10.22 28.98
N THR A 256 -26.76 9.40 27.94
CA THR A 256 -27.56 9.48 26.72
C THR A 256 -28.43 8.24 26.55
N LEU A 257 -29.58 8.37 25.91
CA LEU A 257 -30.56 7.28 25.75
C LEU A 257 -29.95 6.12 24.93
N ASP A 258 -29.27 6.47 23.83
CA ASP A 258 -28.50 5.55 22.99
C ASP A 258 -27.47 4.75 23.82
N GLN A 259 -26.75 5.41 24.73
CA GLN A 259 -25.74 4.75 25.57
C GLN A 259 -26.37 3.74 26.52
N ALA A 260 -27.49 4.10 27.17
CA ALA A 260 -28.20 3.18 28.06
C ALA A 260 -28.74 1.95 27.30
N LYS A 261 -29.36 2.16 26.12
CA LYS A 261 -29.84 1.07 25.24
C LYS A 261 -28.69 0.15 24.77
N ALA A 262 -27.52 0.72 24.42
CA ALA A 262 -26.36 -0.07 24.03
C ALA A 262 -25.73 -0.85 25.20
N VAL A 263 -25.57 -0.23 26.37
CA VAL A 263 -25.02 -0.88 27.57
C VAL A 263 -25.93 -2.01 28.05
N LEU A 264 -27.26 -1.81 28.01
CA LEU A 264 -28.24 -2.90 28.19
C LEU A 264 -27.97 -4.05 27.22
N LYS A 265 -27.83 -3.78 25.91
CA LYS A 265 -27.67 -4.87 24.95
C LYS A 265 -26.33 -5.62 25.09
N PHE A 266 -25.28 -4.97 25.59
CA PHE A 266 -24.06 -5.68 26.00
C PHE A 266 -24.33 -6.58 27.21
N ILE A 267 -25.06 -6.10 28.23
CA ILE A 267 -25.41 -6.87 29.43
C ILE A 267 -26.25 -8.11 29.09
N ASP A 268 -27.24 -8.00 28.19
CA ASP A 268 -28.00 -9.14 27.66
C ASP A 268 -27.06 -10.27 27.17
N VAL A 269 -26.09 -9.91 26.31
CA VAL A 269 -25.21 -10.88 25.65
C VAL A 269 -24.18 -11.47 26.65
N ILE A 270 -23.77 -10.68 27.66
CA ILE A 270 -22.98 -11.18 28.80
C ILE A 270 -23.79 -12.22 29.60
N SER A 271 -25.09 -11.99 29.79
CA SER A 271 -25.97 -12.90 30.52
C SER A 271 -26.31 -14.18 29.73
N GLU A 272 -26.33 -14.12 28.39
CA GLU A 272 -26.54 -15.29 27.51
C GLU A 272 -25.37 -16.31 27.60
N LYS A 273 -24.18 -15.87 28.03
CA LYS A 273 -22.94 -16.66 28.15
C LYS A 273 -22.53 -17.45 26.89
N THR A 274 -23.00 -17.05 25.70
CA THR A 274 -22.68 -17.72 24.43
C THR A 274 -21.33 -17.28 23.86
N LEU A 275 -20.36 -18.21 23.87
CA LEU A 275 -18.98 -17.99 23.40
C LEU A 275 -18.83 -17.80 21.87
N SER A 276 -19.93 -17.86 21.09
CA SER A 276 -19.94 -17.61 19.64
C SER A 276 -20.53 -16.24 19.26
N SER A 277 -21.01 -15.44 20.23
CA SER A 277 -21.62 -14.14 19.97
C SER A 277 -20.59 -13.05 19.64
N THR A 278 -20.98 -12.05 18.85
CA THR A 278 -20.13 -10.91 18.49
C THR A 278 -20.96 -9.63 18.37
N VAL A 279 -20.61 -8.61 19.16
CA VAL A 279 -21.33 -7.32 19.21
C VAL A 279 -20.46 -6.23 18.58
N SER A 280 -21.00 -5.51 17.60
CA SER A 280 -20.30 -4.43 16.90
C SER A 280 -20.99 -3.08 17.18
N LEU A 281 -20.31 -2.20 17.92
CA LEU A 281 -20.72 -0.86 18.27
C LEU A 281 -20.13 0.16 17.28
N THR A 282 -20.96 0.63 16.37
CA THR A 282 -20.62 1.71 15.44
C THR A 282 -21.02 3.06 16.02
N ALA A 283 -20.19 4.09 15.87
CA ALA A 283 -20.61 5.45 16.20
C ALA A 283 -19.73 6.51 15.54
N GLY A 284 -20.28 7.72 15.48
CA GLY A 284 -19.47 8.93 15.28
C GLY A 284 -18.44 9.12 16.40
N ARG A 285 -17.50 10.04 16.19
CA ARG A 285 -16.59 10.45 17.27
C ARG A 285 -17.31 11.35 18.28
N GLY A 286 -16.88 11.34 19.54
CA GLY A 286 -17.55 12.08 20.62
C GLY A 286 -18.88 11.49 21.12
N ARG A 287 -19.33 10.32 20.60
CA ARG A 287 -20.59 9.64 20.95
C ARG A 287 -20.50 8.66 22.13
N GLY A 288 -19.35 8.58 22.81
CA GLY A 288 -19.21 7.83 24.07
C GLY A 288 -18.87 6.32 23.98
N LYS A 289 -18.46 5.79 22.82
CA LYS A 289 -18.14 4.34 22.62
C LYS A 289 -17.26 3.72 23.72
N SER A 290 -16.07 4.26 23.96
CA SER A 290 -15.13 3.73 24.96
C SER A 290 -15.66 3.82 26.39
N ALA A 291 -16.60 4.74 26.66
CA ALA A 291 -17.30 4.84 27.94
C ALA A 291 -18.38 3.74 28.08
N ALA A 292 -19.16 3.48 27.02
CA ALA A 292 -20.10 2.36 26.97
C ALA A 292 -19.36 1.02 27.16
N LEU A 293 -18.26 0.79 26.42
CA LEU A 293 -17.43 -0.41 26.57
C LEU A 293 -16.83 -0.54 27.97
N GLY A 294 -16.34 0.55 28.57
CA GLY A 294 -15.79 0.52 29.94
C GLY A 294 -16.85 0.12 30.98
N LEU A 295 -18.06 0.68 30.88
CA LEU A 295 -19.19 0.29 31.73
C LEU A 295 -19.62 -1.16 31.51
N SER A 296 -19.62 -1.66 30.27
CA SER A 296 -19.92 -3.07 29.95
C SER A 296 -18.84 -4.05 30.42
N ILE A 297 -17.56 -3.65 30.48
CA ILE A 297 -16.48 -4.45 31.08
C ILE A 297 -16.65 -4.54 32.61
N ALA A 298 -17.02 -3.44 33.27
CA ALA A 298 -17.36 -3.47 34.69
C ALA A 298 -18.56 -4.38 34.99
N ALA A 299 -19.57 -4.38 34.11
CA ALA A 299 -20.67 -5.35 34.18
C ALA A 299 -20.19 -6.81 34.01
N ALA A 300 -19.34 -7.10 33.03
CA ALA A 300 -18.83 -8.46 32.79
C ALA A 300 -18.09 -9.05 34.01
N ILE A 301 -17.38 -8.21 34.76
CA ILE A 301 -16.75 -8.61 36.03
C ILE A 301 -17.79 -8.99 37.08
N ALA A 302 -18.87 -8.22 37.23
CA ALA A 302 -19.97 -8.57 38.14
C ALA A 302 -20.75 -9.83 37.70
N PHE A 303 -20.72 -10.21 36.41
CA PHE A 303 -21.25 -11.49 35.90
C PHE A 303 -20.25 -12.67 35.98
N ASN A 304 -19.14 -12.48 36.71
CA ASN A 304 -18.07 -13.46 36.95
C ASN A 304 -17.34 -13.96 35.67
N TYR A 305 -16.97 -13.03 34.77
CA TYR A 305 -15.94 -13.31 33.76
C TYR A 305 -14.54 -13.17 34.38
N SER A 306 -13.69 -14.18 34.19
CA SER A 306 -12.31 -14.26 34.69
C SER A 306 -11.31 -13.52 33.82
N ASN A 307 -11.26 -13.81 32.51
CA ASN A 307 -10.20 -13.32 31.62
C ASN A 307 -10.76 -12.40 30.53
N ILE A 308 -10.60 -11.09 30.75
CA ILE A 308 -11.02 -10.04 29.83
C ILE A 308 -9.79 -9.40 29.18
N TYR A 309 -9.69 -9.49 27.86
CA TYR A 309 -8.60 -8.86 27.11
C TYR A 309 -9.08 -7.64 26.35
N VAL A 310 -8.32 -6.55 26.42
CA VAL A 310 -8.61 -5.30 25.71
C VAL A 310 -7.54 -5.07 24.65
N THR A 311 -7.97 -4.81 23.41
CA THR A 311 -7.10 -4.63 22.24
C THR A 311 -7.38 -3.27 21.60
N SER A 312 -6.33 -2.54 21.24
CA SER A 312 -6.39 -1.26 20.53
C SER A 312 -5.06 -1.02 19.80
N PRO A 313 -4.96 -0.11 18.82
CA PRO A 313 -3.68 0.16 18.14
C PRO A 313 -2.62 0.82 19.02
N SER A 314 -2.99 1.43 20.15
CA SER A 314 -2.05 2.15 21.04
C SER A 314 -2.66 2.39 22.43
N PRO A 315 -1.95 2.11 23.53
CA PRO A 315 -2.53 2.12 24.88
C PRO A 315 -3.01 3.49 25.35
N GLU A 316 -2.50 4.60 24.80
CA GLU A 316 -3.01 5.95 25.12
C GLU A 316 -4.52 6.10 24.84
N ASN A 317 -5.05 5.45 23.80
CA ASN A 317 -6.47 5.51 23.45
C ASN A 317 -7.36 4.87 24.52
N LEU A 318 -6.85 3.87 25.24
CA LEU A 318 -7.60 3.15 26.26
C LEU A 318 -7.70 3.90 27.59
N LYS A 319 -7.03 5.06 27.75
CA LYS A 319 -7.11 5.84 28.98
C LYS A 319 -8.56 6.14 29.39
N THR A 320 -9.40 6.55 28.44
CA THR A 320 -10.83 6.81 28.70
C THR A 320 -11.62 5.52 28.95
N LEU A 321 -11.26 4.40 28.31
CA LEU A 321 -11.93 3.12 28.55
C LEU A 321 -11.68 2.63 29.98
N PHE A 322 -10.42 2.67 30.44
CA PHE A 322 -10.08 2.31 31.83
C PHE A 322 -10.68 3.31 32.84
N GLU A 323 -10.74 4.61 32.55
CA GLU A 323 -11.41 5.59 33.42
C GLU A 323 -12.91 5.26 33.63
N PHE A 324 -13.59 4.75 32.60
CA PHE A 324 -14.99 4.32 32.72
C PHE A 324 -15.17 2.91 33.32
N ILE A 325 -14.17 2.03 33.26
CA ILE A 325 -14.14 0.79 34.06
C ILE A 325 -14.10 1.15 35.54
N LEU A 326 -13.20 2.06 35.95
CA LEU A 326 -13.08 2.49 37.36
C LEU A 326 -14.37 3.15 37.86
N LYS A 327 -15.00 4.02 37.06
CA LYS A 327 -16.33 4.58 37.39
C LYS A 327 -17.45 3.53 37.47
N GLY A 328 -17.31 2.43 36.72
CA GLY A 328 -18.18 1.26 36.86
C GLY A 328 -17.93 0.52 38.17
N PHE A 329 -16.68 0.34 38.57
CA PHE A 329 -16.30 -0.24 39.87
C PHE A 329 -16.80 0.62 41.04
N ASP A 330 -16.63 1.94 40.98
CA ASP A 330 -17.18 2.88 41.96
C ASP A 330 -18.71 2.72 42.11
N ALA A 331 -19.43 2.59 40.99
CA ALA A 331 -20.88 2.38 40.97
C ALA A 331 -21.29 1.01 41.55
N ILE A 332 -20.48 -0.03 41.33
CA ILE A 332 -20.65 -1.39 41.90
C ILE A 332 -20.13 -1.44 43.36
N SER A 333 -19.61 -0.32 43.90
CA SER A 333 -19.04 -0.17 45.26
C SER A 333 -17.77 -0.99 45.55
N LEU A 334 -17.00 -1.33 44.51
CA LEU A 334 -15.68 -1.97 44.61
C LEU A 334 -14.61 -0.92 44.96
N LYS A 335 -13.65 -1.29 45.81
CA LYS A 335 -12.63 -0.37 46.35
C LYS A 335 -11.22 -0.70 45.86
N GLU A 336 -10.49 0.33 45.45
CA GLU A 336 -9.07 0.22 45.10
C GLU A 336 -8.24 -0.32 46.29
N HIS A 337 -7.21 -1.11 45.98
CA HIS A 337 -6.31 -1.84 46.89
C HIS A 337 -6.95 -2.95 47.76
N ASN A 338 -8.25 -2.90 48.04
CA ASN A 338 -8.97 -3.98 48.71
C ASN A 338 -9.47 -5.02 47.69
N ASP A 339 -10.32 -4.58 46.76
CA ASP A 339 -11.02 -5.46 45.81
C ASP A 339 -10.28 -5.57 44.48
N TYR A 340 -9.48 -4.55 44.11
CA TYR A 340 -8.71 -4.53 42.86
C TYR A 340 -7.38 -3.76 42.95
N GLU A 341 -6.46 -4.09 42.04
CA GLU A 341 -5.12 -3.52 41.90
C GLU A 341 -4.88 -3.03 40.46
N ILE A 342 -4.38 -1.80 40.30
CA ILE A 342 -4.06 -1.20 39.00
C ILE A 342 -2.56 -1.29 38.70
N ILE A 343 -2.19 -1.90 37.58
CA ILE A 343 -0.81 -1.99 37.09
C ILE A 343 -0.62 -1.04 35.89
N GLN A 344 0.22 -0.02 36.09
CA GLN A 344 0.62 0.97 35.07
C GLN A 344 1.87 0.52 34.32
N SER A 345 2.05 1.00 33.08
CA SER A 345 3.26 0.74 32.30
C SER A 345 4.50 1.46 32.84
N THR A 346 5.62 0.75 32.84
CA THR A 346 6.98 1.31 33.07
C THR A 346 7.55 2.00 31.84
N ASN A 347 7.01 1.78 30.63
CA ASN A 347 7.52 2.36 29.40
C ASN A 347 7.20 3.86 29.31
N THR A 348 8.23 4.66 29.02
CA THR A 348 8.12 6.13 28.82
C THR A 348 7.18 6.48 27.67
N GLU A 349 7.24 5.73 26.56
CA GLU A 349 6.38 5.90 25.38
C GLU A 349 4.89 5.68 25.68
N PHE A 350 4.56 4.88 26.71
CA PHE A 350 3.18 4.60 27.09
C PHE A 350 2.69 5.50 28.23
N ASN A 351 3.47 6.51 28.66
CA ASN A 351 3.02 7.63 29.48
C ASN A 351 2.24 7.21 30.76
N LYS A 352 2.69 6.14 31.42
CA LYS A 352 2.03 5.49 32.57
C LYS A 352 0.58 5.02 32.34
N ALA A 353 0.21 4.68 31.11
CA ALA A 353 -1.07 4.05 30.80
C ALA A 353 -1.29 2.78 31.63
N ILE A 354 -2.55 2.51 31.99
CA ILE A 354 -2.96 1.28 32.66
C ILE A 354 -2.81 0.12 31.66
N VAL A 355 -2.08 -0.92 32.06
CA VAL A 355 -1.84 -2.12 31.23
C VAL A 355 -2.67 -3.30 31.72
N ARG A 356 -2.88 -3.41 33.04
CA ARG A 356 -3.59 -4.52 33.65
C ARG A 356 -4.30 -4.07 34.92
N ILE A 357 -5.47 -4.66 35.19
CA ILE A 357 -6.18 -4.57 36.46
C ILE A 357 -6.43 -5.99 36.95
N ASN A 358 -5.99 -6.32 38.16
CA ASN A 358 -6.36 -7.54 38.85
C ASN A 358 -7.56 -7.25 39.76
N VAL A 359 -8.55 -8.15 39.83
CA VAL A 359 -9.69 -8.07 40.77
C VAL A 359 -9.75 -9.37 41.58
N PHE A 360 -10.06 -9.29 42.87
CA PHE A 360 -9.84 -10.37 43.84
C PHE A 360 -11.10 -10.75 44.67
N THR A 361 -12.28 -10.30 44.25
CA THR A 361 -13.53 -10.31 45.04
C THR A 361 -14.05 -11.72 45.40
N GLN A 362 -14.46 -12.50 44.41
CA GLN A 362 -14.94 -13.90 44.57
C GLN A 362 -13.93 -14.91 44.03
N HIS A 363 -13.20 -14.51 43.00
CA HIS A 363 -12.17 -15.28 42.32
C HIS A 363 -11.20 -14.30 41.65
N ARG A 364 -10.04 -14.77 41.17
CA ARG A 364 -9.03 -13.90 40.56
C ARG A 364 -9.40 -13.56 39.11
N GLN A 365 -9.99 -12.40 38.92
CA GLN A 365 -10.34 -11.85 37.60
C GLN A 365 -9.22 -10.91 37.11
N CYS A 366 -9.12 -10.74 35.78
CA CYS A 366 -8.07 -9.97 35.15
C CYS A 366 -8.59 -9.23 33.90
N ILE A 367 -8.41 -7.90 33.89
CA ILE A 367 -8.46 -7.10 32.65
C ILE A 367 -7.02 -6.87 32.21
N GLN A 368 -6.66 -7.21 30.97
CA GLN A 368 -5.31 -6.94 30.44
C GLN A 368 -5.35 -6.35 29.02
N TYR A 369 -4.59 -5.28 28.81
CA TYR A 369 -4.28 -4.75 27.47
C TYR A 369 -3.31 -5.67 26.73
N ILE A 370 -3.62 -5.99 25.48
CA ILE A 370 -2.73 -6.70 24.56
C ILE A 370 -2.69 -5.98 23.20
N HIS A 371 -1.50 -5.91 22.63
CA HIS A 371 -1.27 -5.30 21.32
C HIS A 371 -1.76 -6.22 20.18
N PRO A 372 -2.50 -5.71 19.16
CA PRO A 372 -3.20 -6.54 18.16
C PRO A 372 -2.30 -7.52 17.41
N ALA A 373 -1.07 -7.11 17.09
CA ALA A 373 -0.13 -7.95 16.35
C ALA A 373 0.37 -9.17 17.15
N ASP A 374 0.43 -9.06 18.47
CA ASP A 374 0.95 -10.12 19.33
C ASP A 374 -0.19 -11.06 19.78
N ALA A 375 -1.39 -10.50 19.95
CA ALA A 375 -2.63 -11.25 20.05
C ALA A 375 -2.85 -12.19 18.83
N ALA A 376 -2.61 -11.70 17.62
CA ALA A 376 -2.71 -12.48 16.38
C ALA A 376 -1.61 -13.57 16.24
N LYS A 377 -0.36 -13.25 16.60
CA LYS A 377 0.78 -14.21 16.50
C LYS A 377 0.64 -15.37 17.48
N ASN A 378 0.38 -15.08 18.75
CA ASN A 378 0.65 -16.03 19.83
C ASN A 378 -0.37 -17.16 19.94
N LYS A 379 -1.59 -17.00 19.36
CA LYS A 379 -2.74 -17.92 19.42
C LYS A 379 -3.26 -18.32 20.82
N LEU A 380 -2.48 -18.17 21.89
CA LEU A 380 -2.82 -18.49 23.29
C LEU A 380 -4.14 -17.87 23.78
N LEU A 381 -4.54 -16.72 23.23
CA LEU A 381 -5.81 -16.08 23.58
C LEU A 381 -7.02 -16.95 23.21
N VAL A 382 -6.92 -17.78 22.16
CA VAL A 382 -7.95 -18.74 21.75
C VAL A 382 -8.12 -19.87 22.79
N GLN A 383 -7.19 -20.02 23.73
CA GLN A 383 -7.24 -21.03 24.80
C GLN A 383 -7.53 -20.45 26.19
N SER A 384 -7.57 -19.13 26.37
CA SER A 384 -7.65 -18.49 27.69
C SER A 384 -8.55 -17.25 27.79
N ALA A 385 -9.05 -16.71 26.68
CA ALA A 385 -9.94 -15.55 26.67
C ALA A 385 -11.42 -15.99 26.75
N GLU A 386 -12.19 -15.33 27.62
CA GLU A 386 -13.65 -15.49 27.66
C GLU A 386 -14.35 -14.32 26.96
N LEU A 387 -13.79 -13.11 27.13
CA LEU A 387 -14.23 -11.87 26.49
C LEU A 387 -13.03 -11.12 25.89
N LEU A 388 -13.11 -10.81 24.59
CA LEU A 388 -12.21 -9.89 23.91
C LEU A 388 -12.94 -8.58 23.57
N VAL A 389 -12.37 -7.45 23.96
CA VAL A 389 -12.86 -6.11 23.59
C VAL A 389 -11.85 -5.43 22.67
N ILE A 390 -12.28 -5.07 21.46
CA ILE A 390 -11.46 -4.39 20.46
C ILE A 390 -11.97 -2.95 20.32
N ASP A 391 -11.26 -1.96 20.89
CA ASP A 391 -11.61 -0.54 20.76
C ASP A 391 -10.91 0.07 19.53
N GLU A 392 -11.67 0.81 18.73
CA GLU A 392 -11.31 1.29 17.40
C GLU A 392 -10.75 0.18 16.46
N ALA A 393 -11.51 -0.90 16.30
CA ALA A 393 -11.20 -2.01 15.40
C ALA A 393 -10.92 -1.56 13.94
N ALA A 394 -11.47 -0.41 13.53
CA ALA A 394 -11.23 0.19 12.23
C ALA A 394 -9.84 0.82 12.05
N ALA A 395 -9.05 0.94 13.11
CA ALA A 395 -7.63 1.31 13.03
C ALA A 395 -6.70 0.08 12.94
N ILE A 396 -7.26 -1.14 13.02
CA ILE A 396 -6.51 -2.41 13.03
C ILE A 396 -6.68 -3.11 11.67
N PRO A 397 -5.59 -3.58 11.03
CA PRO A 397 -5.64 -4.32 9.76
C PRO A 397 -6.69 -5.44 9.72
N LEU A 398 -7.49 -5.49 8.65
CA LEU A 398 -8.57 -6.49 8.50
C LEU A 398 -8.09 -7.96 8.65
N PRO A 399 -6.90 -8.38 8.17
CA PRO A 399 -6.39 -9.73 8.43
C PRO A 399 -6.13 -10.01 9.93
N ILE A 400 -5.64 -9.00 10.67
CA ILE A 400 -5.45 -9.09 12.12
C ILE A 400 -6.81 -9.19 12.81
N VAL A 401 -7.76 -8.30 12.50
CA VAL A 401 -9.13 -8.36 13.08
C VAL A 401 -9.77 -9.74 12.85
N LYS A 402 -9.63 -10.32 11.66
CA LYS A 402 -10.12 -11.69 11.39
C LYS A 402 -9.45 -12.77 12.24
N SER A 403 -8.14 -12.67 12.50
CA SER A 403 -7.44 -13.61 13.39
C SER A 403 -7.83 -13.47 14.88
N LEU A 404 -8.41 -12.32 15.26
CA LEU A 404 -8.91 -12.05 16.61
C LEU A 404 -10.37 -12.51 16.84
N LEU A 405 -11.02 -13.11 15.84
CA LEU A 405 -12.36 -13.69 15.97
C LEU A 405 -12.27 -15.19 16.34
N GLY A 406 -11.75 -15.47 17.54
CA GLY A 406 -11.66 -16.83 18.11
C GLY A 406 -12.99 -17.38 18.65
N GLN A 407 -12.97 -18.54 19.31
CA GLN A 407 -14.16 -19.16 19.94
C GLN A 407 -14.45 -18.58 21.33
N TYR A 408 -14.66 -17.27 21.38
CA TYR A 408 -14.98 -16.50 22.59
C TYR A 408 -15.88 -15.30 22.24
N LEU A 409 -16.48 -14.69 23.27
CA LEU A 409 -17.31 -13.49 23.12
C LEU A 409 -16.44 -12.31 22.66
N VAL A 410 -16.87 -11.59 21.62
CA VAL A 410 -16.14 -10.42 21.08
C VAL A 410 -17.01 -9.17 21.05
N PHE A 411 -16.52 -8.10 21.65
CA PHE A 411 -17.05 -6.74 21.47
C PHE A 411 -16.10 -5.92 20.60
N MET A 412 -16.63 -5.24 19.57
CA MET A 412 -15.86 -4.39 18.68
C MET A 412 -16.43 -2.97 18.65
N SER A 413 -15.59 -1.95 18.73
CA SER A 413 -15.94 -0.54 18.50
C SER A 413 -15.38 -0.05 17.16
N SER A 414 -16.10 0.85 16.48
CA SER A 414 -15.67 1.41 15.19
C SER A 414 -16.07 2.89 15.03
N THR A 415 -15.15 3.75 14.58
CA THR A 415 -15.44 5.14 14.14
C THR A 415 -16.03 5.17 12.73
N ILE A 416 -17.31 5.49 12.62
CA ILE A 416 -17.94 5.95 11.37
C ILE A 416 -17.95 7.49 11.31
N ASN A 417 -18.06 8.05 10.10
CA ASN A 417 -18.27 9.48 9.83
C ASN A 417 -17.42 10.47 10.67
N GLY A 418 -16.11 10.24 10.78
CA GLY A 418 -15.18 11.13 11.50
C GLY A 418 -13.84 11.31 10.76
N TYR A 419 -12.98 12.20 11.23
CA TYR A 419 -11.72 12.58 10.55
C TYR A 419 -10.66 11.45 10.44
N GLU A 420 -10.86 10.33 11.13
CA GLU A 420 -10.08 9.09 11.03
C GLU A 420 -10.84 8.00 10.25
N GLY A 421 -11.76 8.40 9.36
CA GLY A 421 -12.79 7.59 8.69
C GLY A 421 -12.31 6.37 7.90
N THR A 422 -12.00 5.32 8.64
CA THR A 422 -11.74 3.93 8.19
C THR A 422 -12.94 3.01 8.42
N GLY A 423 -13.77 3.33 9.42
CA GLY A 423 -14.76 2.41 9.97
C GLY A 423 -15.97 2.15 9.10
N ARG A 424 -16.25 2.98 8.07
CA ARG A 424 -17.33 2.73 7.11
C ARG A 424 -16.94 1.68 6.06
N SER A 425 -15.74 1.78 5.50
CA SER A 425 -15.18 0.73 4.63
C SER A 425 -14.96 -0.59 5.37
N LEU A 426 -14.56 -0.53 6.65
CA LEU A 426 -14.49 -1.73 7.50
C LEU A 426 -15.88 -2.27 7.80
N SER A 427 -16.85 -1.45 8.24
CA SER A 427 -18.18 -1.94 8.59
C SER A 427 -18.87 -2.58 7.40
N LEU A 428 -18.82 -1.96 6.22
CA LEU A 428 -19.36 -2.56 5.00
C LEU A 428 -18.68 -3.91 4.68
N LYS A 429 -17.35 -3.98 4.55
CA LYS A 429 -16.68 -5.25 4.17
C LYS A 429 -16.71 -6.34 5.26
N LEU A 430 -16.55 -5.99 6.54
CA LEU A 430 -16.50 -6.94 7.64
C LEU A 430 -17.90 -7.37 8.09
N LEU A 431 -18.84 -6.44 8.29
CA LEU A 431 -20.20 -6.80 8.70
C LEU A 431 -20.92 -7.53 7.56
N GLN A 432 -20.71 -7.18 6.28
CA GLN A 432 -21.27 -7.98 5.18
C GLN A 432 -20.75 -9.43 5.19
N GLN A 433 -19.46 -9.65 5.49
CA GLN A 433 -18.89 -11.00 5.60
C GLN A 433 -19.40 -11.76 6.83
N LEU A 434 -19.55 -11.08 7.99
CA LEU A 434 -20.14 -11.69 9.19
C LEU A 434 -21.64 -11.98 9.02
N ARG A 435 -22.41 -11.08 8.40
CA ARG A 435 -23.81 -11.29 8.01
C ARG A 435 -23.97 -12.48 7.07
N GLN A 436 -23.09 -12.62 6.08
CA GLN A 436 -23.06 -13.78 5.17
C GLN A 436 -22.82 -15.09 5.95
N GLN A 437 -21.86 -15.10 6.88
CA GLN A 437 -21.60 -16.26 7.75
C GLN A 437 -22.81 -16.60 8.64
N SER A 438 -23.47 -15.61 9.26
CA SER A 438 -24.68 -15.86 10.06
C SER A 438 -25.90 -16.26 9.22
N ALA A 439 -25.94 -15.92 7.92
CA ALA A 439 -27.05 -16.25 7.04
C ALA A 439 -26.97 -17.68 6.46
N THR A 440 -25.76 -18.26 6.34
CA THR A 440 -25.58 -19.61 5.80
C THR A 440 -26.11 -20.73 6.70
N ASP A 441 -26.13 -20.52 8.02
CA ASP A 441 -26.53 -21.52 9.02
C ASP A 441 -27.97 -22.02 8.84
N ASN A 442 -28.88 -21.17 8.33
CA ASN A 442 -30.29 -21.52 8.14
C ASN A 442 -30.57 -22.56 7.04
N THR A 443 -29.55 -23.11 6.36
CA THR A 443 -29.75 -23.93 5.15
C THR A 443 -28.86 -25.17 4.96
N ARG A 444 -27.89 -25.48 5.84
CA ARG A 444 -26.96 -26.62 5.64
C ARG A 444 -26.59 -27.39 6.91
N ASN A 445 -26.37 -28.70 6.70
CA ASN A 445 -26.32 -29.76 7.71
C ASN A 445 -25.23 -29.64 8.78
N GLU A 446 -25.43 -30.40 9.86
CA GLU A 446 -24.83 -30.34 11.22
C GLU A 446 -23.32 -30.65 11.34
N THR A 447 -22.51 -30.49 10.29
CA THR A 447 -21.06 -30.81 10.28
C THR A 447 -20.16 -29.65 9.85
N ALA A 448 -20.70 -28.42 9.82
CA ALA A 448 -19.94 -27.18 9.71
C ALA A 448 -19.87 -26.45 11.06
N ILE A 449 -18.86 -25.59 11.22
CA ILE A 449 -18.65 -24.78 12.43
C ILE A 449 -19.88 -23.88 12.66
N GLN A 450 -20.47 -23.92 13.86
CA GLN A 450 -21.58 -23.04 14.26
C GLN A 450 -21.24 -21.58 13.96
N GLY A 451 -22.10 -20.89 13.20
CA GLY A 451 -21.94 -19.49 12.86
C GLY A 451 -22.05 -18.57 14.07
N ARG A 452 -21.41 -17.40 13.96
CA ARG A 452 -21.45 -16.38 15.00
C ARG A 452 -22.76 -15.62 14.94
N LYS A 453 -23.43 -15.42 16.09
CA LYS A 453 -24.49 -14.41 16.20
C LYS A 453 -23.85 -13.02 16.13
N LEU A 454 -24.24 -12.23 15.13
CA LEU A 454 -23.83 -10.83 15.00
C LEU A 454 -24.92 -9.90 15.55
N PHE A 455 -24.56 -9.06 16.52
CA PHE A 455 -25.40 -7.96 16.99
C PHE A 455 -24.77 -6.63 16.58
N GLU A 456 -25.51 -5.79 15.85
CA GLU A 456 -25.06 -4.47 15.43
C GLU A 456 -25.74 -3.38 16.26
N LEU A 457 -24.95 -2.41 16.73
CA LEU A 457 -25.41 -1.28 17.54
C LEU A 457 -24.86 0.04 16.96
N SER A 458 -25.64 1.11 17.08
CA SER A 458 -25.27 2.47 16.65
C SER A 458 -25.45 3.47 17.78
N LEU A 459 -24.48 4.37 18.01
CA LEU A 459 -24.66 5.56 18.86
C LEU A 459 -24.65 6.82 18.00
N ASN A 460 -25.75 7.57 18.04
CA ASN A 460 -25.97 8.81 17.31
C ASN A 460 -25.94 10.04 18.24
N GLU A 461 -26.36 9.91 19.50
CA GLU A 461 -26.34 11.01 20.47
C GLU A 461 -24.91 11.37 20.95
N SER A 462 -24.61 12.66 21.19
CA SER A 462 -23.29 13.17 21.58
C SER A 462 -23.17 13.43 23.09
N ILE A 463 -22.12 12.90 23.74
CA ILE A 463 -21.92 13.05 25.20
C ILE A 463 -21.23 14.37 25.61
N ARG A 464 -20.90 15.24 24.64
CA ARG A 464 -20.20 16.54 24.82
C ARG A 464 -21.10 17.76 24.60
N TYR A 465 -22.00 17.72 23.62
CA TYR A 465 -22.84 18.81 23.16
C TYR A 465 -24.18 18.24 22.67
N ASN A 466 -25.23 19.05 22.63
CA ASN A 466 -26.58 18.58 22.32
C ASN A 466 -26.77 18.26 20.82
N MET A 467 -27.82 17.49 20.51
CA MET A 467 -28.19 17.17 19.12
C MET A 467 -28.59 18.44 18.36
N GLY A 468 -28.13 18.59 17.12
CA GLY A 468 -28.43 19.75 16.27
C GLY A 468 -27.43 20.90 16.37
N ASP A 469 -26.27 20.70 17.00
CA ASP A 469 -25.19 21.69 17.06
C ASP A 469 -24.75 22.17 15.67
N GLU A 470 -24.97 23.46 15.39
CA GLU A 470 -24.76 24.08 14.09
C GLU A 470 -23.29 24.01 13.64
N ILE A 471 -22.36 24.07 14.60
CA ILE A 471 -20.92 23.98 14.32
C ILE A 471 -20.52 22.56 13.94
N GLU A 472 -21.13 21.52 14.51
CA GLU A 472 -20.90 20.16 14.01
C GLU A 472 -21.42 19.99 12.59
N LEU A 473 -22.62 20.51 12.32
CA LEU A 473 -23.26 20.41 11.01
C LEU A 473 -22.51 21.21 9.94
N TRP A 474 -21.93 22.37 10.29
CA TRP A 474 -20.99 23.10 9.45
C TRP A 474 -19.69 22.32 9.22
N LEU A 475 -19.08 21.77 10.27
CA LEU A 475 -17.83 21.02 10.19
C LEU A 475 -17.95 19.77 9.31
N ASN A 476 -19.02 18.99 9.52
CA ASN A 476 -19.29 17.75 8.79
C ASN A 476 -19.55 18.03 7.29
N LYS A 477 -20.16 19.18 6.95
CA LYS A 477 -20.27 19.67 5.56
C LYS A 477 -18.92 20.12 5.01
N LEU A 478 -18.23 21.06 5.67
CA LEU A 478 -16.95 21.59 5.22
C LEU A 478 -15.93 20.48 4.94
N LEU A 479 -15.87 19.45 5.78
CA LEU A 479 -14.95 18.32 5.63
C LEU A 479 -15.52 17.12 4.87
N CYS A 480 -16.77 17.22 4.41
CA CYS A 480 -17.51 16.18 3.68
C CYS A 480 -17.45 14.80 4.36
N LEU A 481 -17.67 14.75 5.67
CA LEU A 481 -17.57 13.53 6.50
C LEU A 481 -18.79 12.62 6.39
N ASP A 482 -19.90 13.11 5.83
CA ASP A 482 -21.14 12.36 5.68
C ASP A 482 -21.18 11.56 4.36
N ALA A 483 -20.86 10.27 4.46
CA ALA A 483 -20.91 9.33 3.35
C ALA A 483 -22.27 8.62 3.17
N THR A 484 -23.33 8.98 3.91
CA THR A 484 -24.66 8.33 3.81
C THR A 484 -25.33 8.48 2.45
N ILE A 485 -24.94 9.51 1.68
CA ILE A 485 -25.49 9.84 0.36
C ILE A 485 -25.44 8.66 -0.63
N ILE A 486 -24.51 7.71 -0.44
CA ILE A 486 -24.25 6.54 -1.30
C ILE A 486 -25.24 5.39 -1.05
N ASP A 487 -25.87 5.34 0.13
CA ASP A 487 -26.79 4.26 0.51
C ASP A 487 -28.14 4.36 -0.21
N ASN A 488 -28.43 5.52 -0.82
CA ASN A 488 -29.56 5.69 -1.70
C ASN A 488 -29.41 4.76 -2.93
N PRO A 489 -30.38 3.89 -3.24
CA PRO A 489 -30.36 3.12 -4.47
C PRO A 489 -30.35 4.07 -5.68
N PRO A 490 -29.69 3.69 -6.79
CA PRO A 490 -29.53 4.59 -7.91
C PRO A 490 -30.90 4.87 -8.52
N SER A 491 -31.20 6.14 -8.80
CA SER A 491 -32.57 6.55 -9.23
C SER A 491 -32.99 5.99 -10.59
N PHE A 492 -32.03 5.41 -11.32
CA PHE A 492 -32.21 4.54 -12.48
C PHE A 492 -31.34 3.29 -12.32
N GLY A 493 -31.73 2.18 -12.92
CA GLY A 493 -30.92 0.96 -12.97
C GLY A 493 -29.53 1.21 -13.59
N CYS A 494 -28.54 0.43 -13.17
CA CYS A 494 -27.16 0.57 -13.61
C CYS A 494 -27.01 0.43 -15.14
N PRO A 495 -26.46 1.44 -15.86
CA PRO A 495 -26.22 1.38 -17.29
C PRO A 495 -25.06 0.44 -17.64
N VAL A 496 -24.92 0.07 -18.92
CA VAL A 496 -23.78 -0.74 -19.37
C VAL A 496 -22.50 0.11 -19.29
N PRO A 497 -21.35 -0.41 -18.82
CA PRO A 497 -20.11 0.36 -18.72
C PRO A 497 -19.61 0.96 -20.04
N THR A 498 -19.98 0.41 -21.19
CA THR A 498 -19.69 0.97 -22.52
C THR A 498 -20.21 2.40 -22.68
N ASP A 499 -21.42 2.64 -22.18
CA ASP A 499 -22.23 3.84 -22.44
C ASP A 499 -21.92 4.96 -21.43
N CYS A 500 -21.02 4.68 -20.48
CA CYS A 500 -20.59 5.61 -19.45
C CYS A 500 -19.34 6.37 -19.92
N ASN A 501 -19.42 7.70 -19.88
CA ASN A 501 -18.32 8.59 -20.27
C ASN A 501 -17.57 9.11 -19.04
N LEU A 502 -16.27 9.36 -19.22
CA LEU A 502 -15.39 9.97 -18.24
C LEU A 502 -15.33 11.48 -18.51
N TYR A 503 -15.47 12.29 -17.47
CA TYR A 503 -15.45 13.76 -17.54
C TYR A 503 -14.30 14.31 -16.71
N TYR A 504 -13.73 15.44 -17.13
CA TYR A 504 -12.74 16.19 -16.36
C TYR A 504 -13.46 17.20 -15.45
N ILE A 505 -13.04 17.33 -14.19
CA ILE A 505 -13.69 18.19 -13.21
C ILE A 505 -12.89 19.49 -13.02
N ASN A 506 -13.53 20.64 -13.24
CA ASN A 506 -12.93 21.94 -12.94
C ASN A 506 -12.90 22.19 -11.42
N ARG A 507 -11.69 22.21 -10.84
CA ARG A 507 -11.46 22.36 -9.40
C ARG A 507 -11.86 23.73 -8.86
N ASP A 508 -11.68 24.80 -9.62
CA ASP A 508 -12.01 26.15 -9.15
C ASP A 508 -13.51 26.27 -8.88
N ILE A 509 -14.33 25.75 -9.79
CA ILE A 509 -15.80 25.74 -9.67
C ILE A 509 -16.28 24.70 -8.65
N LEU A 510 -15.60 23.55 -8.53
CA LEU A 510 -15.91 22.53 -7.54
C LEU A 510 -15.78 23.07 -6.11
N PHE A 511 -14.75 23.89 -5.84
CA PHE A 511 -14.48 24.43 -4.51
C PHE A 511 -15.07 25.83 -4.24
N SER A 512 -15.69 26.49 -5.24
CA SER A 512 -16.38 27.79 -5.14
C SER A 512 -17.56 27.89 -4.13
N TYR A 513 -17.82 26.85 -3.34
CA TYR A 513 -18.90 26.75 -2.34
C TYR A 513 -20.35 26.96 -2.85
N HIS A 514 -20.56 27.02 -4.17
CA HIS A 514 -21.90 27.06 -4.74
C HIS A 514 -22.71 25.80 -4.39
N LYS A 515 -24.01 25.97 -4.05
CA LYS A 515 -24.91 24.91 -3.54
C LYS A 515 -24.99 23.64 -4.41
N ALA A 516 -24.84 23.77 -5.72
CA ALA A 516 -24.79 22.60 -6.62
C ALA A 516 -23.41 21.92 -6.62
N SER A 517 -22.32 22.70 -6.70
CA SER A 517 -20.94 22.22 -6.62
C SER A 517 -20.67 21.50 -5.30
N GLU A 518 -21.16 22.06 -4.19
CA GLU A 518 -21.03 21.49 -2.85
C GLU A 518 -21.72 20.13 -2.75
N ASN A 519 -22.97 19.98 -3.22
CA ASN A 519 -23.67 18.68 -3.22
C ASN A 519 -22.97 17.64 -4.13
N PHE A 520 -22.40 18.07 -5.26
CA PHE A 520 -21.57 17.20 -6.10
C PHE A 520 -20.24 16.81 -5.41
N LEU A 521 -19.60 17.72 -4.68
CA LEU A 521 -18.41 17.47 -3.87
C LEU A 521 -18.68 16.51 -2.70
N GLN A 522 -19.85 16.62 -2.04
CA GLN A 522 -20.29 15.67 -1.01
C GLN A 522 -20.45 14.25 -1.59
N ARG A 523 -21.10 14.12 -2.76
CA ARG A 523 -21.24 12.85 -3.49
C ARG A 523 -19.88 12.24 -3.86
N LEU A 524 -18.97 13.06 -4.38
CA LEU A 524 -17.62 12.68 -4.78
C LEU A 524 -16.77 12.23 -3.57
N MET A 525 -16.74 13.02 -2.50
CA MET A 525 -15.95 12.71 -1.31
C MET A 525 -16.55 11.55 -0.51
N GLY A 526 -17.87 11.40 -0.48
CA GLY A 526 -18.52 10.20 0.05
C GLY A 526 -18.06 8.93 -0.68
N LEU A 527 -18.12 8.92 -2.02
CA LEU A 527 -17.63 7.81 -2.85
C LEU A 527 -16.15 7.50 -2.59
N TYR A 528 -15.32 8.53 -2.49
CA TYR A 528 -13.89 8.44 -2.15
C TYR A 528 -13.68 7.78 -0.78
N VAL A 529 -14.38 8.25 0.26
CA VAL A 529 -14.30 7.70 1.62
C VAL A 529 -14.78 6.24 1.69
N ALA A 530 -15.87 5.90 1.00
CA ALA A 530 -16.42 4.54 1.02
C ALA A 530 -15.57 3.51 0.25
N SER A 531 -14.79 3.95 -0.75
CA SER A 531 -13.94 3.06 -1.56
C SER A 531 -12.62 2.67 -0.89
N HIS A 532 -12.10 3.52 0.01
CA HIS A 532 -10.75 3.37 0.56
C HIS A 532 -10.76 3.03 2.05
N TYR A 533 -9.96 2.02 2.44
CA TYR A 533 -9.87 1.54 3.83
C TYR A 533 -9.47 2.61 4.85
N LYS A 534 -8.69 3.62 4.45
CA LYS A 534 -8.30 4.76 5.29
C LYS A 534 -8.26 6.05 4.50
N ASN A 535 -8.88 7.09 5.06
CA ASN A 535 -8.93 8.44 4.52
C ASN A 535 -8.55 9.45 5.62
N SER A 536 -8.21 10.68 5.23
CA SER A 536 -8.07 11.81 6.15
C SER A 536 -8.67 13.07 5.51
N PRO A 537 -9.27 14.01 6.26
CA PRO A 537 -9.69 15.30 5.73
C PRO A 537 -8.56 16.12 5.07
N ASN A 538 -7.29 15.82 5.37
CA ASN A 538 -6.15 16.43 4.66
C ASN A 538 -6.04 15.94 3.19
N ASP A 539 -6.71 14.86 2.81
CA ASP A 539 -6.87 14.43 1.42
C ASP A 539 -7.71 15.45 0.63
N LEU A 540 -8.72 16.07 1.25
CA LEU A 540 -9.58 17.09 0.63
C LEU A 540 -8.77 18.34 0.26
N GLN A 541 -7.87 18.78 1.14
CA GLN A 541 -6.95 19.89 0.89
C GLN A 541 -5.92 19.54 -0.21
N MET A 542 -5.45 18.30 -0.26
CA MET A 542 -4.58 17.82 -1.35
C MET A 542 -5.31 17.82 -2.70
N ILE A 543 -6.60 17.45 -2.72
CA ILE A 543 -7.44 17.48 -3.93
C ILE A 543 -7.71 18.91 -4.40
N SER A 544 -7.87 19.87 -3.48
CA SER A 544 -8.15 21.28 -3.80
C SER A 544 -6.91 22.06 -4.23
N ASP A 545 -5.86 22.06 -3.42
CA ASP A 545 -4.81 23.08 -3.51
C ASP A 545 -3.66 22.65 -4.44
N ALA A 546 -3.29 21.37 -4.42
CA ALA A 546 -2.07 20.87 -5.06
C ALA A 546 -2.12 20.93 -6.60
N PRO A 547 -1.24 21.68 -7.29
CA PRO A 547 -1.41 22.01 -8.71
C PRO A 547 -1.43 20.79 -9.62
N ALA A 548 -0.48 19.85 -9.44
CA ALA A 548 -0.29 18.68 -10.27
C ALA A 548 -1.46 17.67 -10.28
N HIS A 549 -2.48 17.84 -9.42
CA HIS A 549 -3.59 16.90 -9.32
C HIS A 549 -4.71 17.15 -10.35
N HIS A 550 -5.10 16.11 -11.08
CA HIS A 550 -6.23 16.12 -12.01
C HIS A 550 -7.32 15.16 -11.54
N LEU A 551 -8.58 15.58 -11.69
CA LEU A 551 -9.76 14.91 -11.15
C LEU A 551 -10.69 14.51 -12.29
N PHE A 552 -11.09 13.23 -12.31
CA PHE A 552 -11.97 12.69 -13.33
C PHE A 552 -13.13 11.91 -12.70
N CYS A 553 -14.32 11.99 -13.27
CA CYS A 553 -15.49 11.21 -12.84
C CYS A 553 -16.16 10.47 -14.00
N LEU A 554 -16.50 9.20 -13.80
CA LEU A 554 -17.32 8.41 -14.70
C LEU A 554 -18.80 8.64 -14.36
N LEU A 555 -19.58 9.11 -15.33
CA LEU A 555 -21.00 9.42 -15.18
C LEU A 555 -21.85 8.54 -16.12
N PRO A 556 -23.11 8.24 -15.76
CA PRO A 556 -24.07 7.60 -16.65
C PRO A 556 -24.42 8.52 -17.85
N PRO A 557 -24.91 7.97 -18.98
CA PRO A 557 -25.24 8.76 -20.17
C PRO A 557 -26.35 9.80 -19.90
N ILE A 558 -26.03 11.07 -20.13
CA ILE A 558 -26.85 12.24 -19.75
C ILE A 558 -27.91 12.55 -20.83
N ASN A 559 -28.89 11.66 -20.99
CA ASN A 559 -30.01 11.92 -21.89
C ASN A 559 -30.87 13.11 -21.40
N THR A 560 -31.30 13.97 -22.32
CA THR A 560 -32.17 15.13 -22.05
C THR A 560 -33.52 14.78 -21.42
N LYS A 561 -33.96 13.52 -21.48
CA LYS A 561 -35.15 13.02 -20.76
C LYS A 561 -34.91 12.85 -19.25
N HIS A 562 -33.67 12.57 -18.81
CA HIS A 562 -33.34 12.34 -17.38
C HIS A 562 -33.23 13.64 -16.58
N MET A 563 -32.78 14.72 -17.21
CA MET A 563 -32.68 16.09 -16.64
C MET A 563 -33.98 16.59 -15.98
N LYS A 564 -35.15 16.13 -16.43
CA LYS A 564 -36.46 16.54 -15.85
C LYS A 564 -36.78 15.90 -14.49
N LYS A 565 -36.02 14.90 -14.02
CA LYS A 565 -36.17 14.30 -12.67
C LYS A 565 -34.90 14.36 -11.82
N VAL A 566 -33.72 14.32 -12.41
CA VAL A 566 -32.45 14.25 -11.69
C VAL A 566 -31.68 15.56 -11.83
N LYS A 567 -31.55 16.34 -10.74
CA LYS A 567 -30.87 17.65 -10.74
C LYS A 567 -29.33 17.60 -10.71
N ILE A 568 -28.74 16.46 -10.32
CA ILE A 568 -27.30 16.23 -10.29
C ILE A 568 -27.06 14.75 -10.65
N PRO A 569 -26.18 14.40 -11.61
CA PRO A 569 -25.90 13.01 -11.95
C PRO A 569 -25.23 12.25 -10.79
N ASP A 570 -25.46 10.94 -10.73
CA ASP A 570 -24.82 10.06 -9.75
C ASP A 570 -23.42 9.64 -10.24
N VAL A 571 -22.41 9.68 -9.37
CA VAL A 571 -21.02 9.36 -9.72
C VAL A 571 -20.76 7.86 -9.56
N LEU A 572 -20.38 7.19 -10.66
CA LEU A 572 -20.17 5.73 -10.68
C LEU A 572 -18.73 5.35 -10.30
N CYS A 573 -17.77 6.13 -10.80
CA CYS A 573 -16.35 6.02 -10.48
C CYS A 573 -15.70 7.40 -10.43
N PHE A 574 -14.70 7.56 -9.58
CA PHE A 574 -13.87 8.76 -9.47
C PHE A 574 -12.38 8.37 -9.50
N ILE A 575 -11.58 9.14 -10.24
CA ILE A 575 -10.12 8.95 -10.35
C ILE A 575 -9.42 10.26 -9.96
N GLN A 576 -8.47 10.14 -9.04
CA GLN A 576 -7.50 11.18 -8.72
C GLN A 576 -6.15 10.83 -9.35
N VAL A 577 -5.70 11.67 -10.27
CA VAL A 577 -4.38 11.62 -10.92
C VAL A 577 -3.48 12.70 -10.32
N CYS A 578 -2.17 12.51 -10.35
CA CYS A 578 -1.15 13.51 -10.06
C CYS A 578 -0.03 13.40 -11.11
N LEU A 579 0.37 14.52 -11.71
CA LEU A 579 1.52 14.57 -12.62
C LEU A 579 2.82 14.52 -11.80
N GLU A 580 3.77 13.70 -12.21
CA GLU A 580 5.08 13.51 -11.57
C GLU A 580 6.17 13.38 -12.64
N GLY A 581 7.38 13.88 -12.33
CA GLY A 581 8.52 13.76 -13.23
C GLY A 581 9.04 15.12 -13.70
N GLU A 582 9.66 15.13 -14.89
CA GLU A 582 10.37 16.30 -15.45
C GLU A 582 11.46 16.85 -14.49
N ILE A 583 11.99 16.00 -13.61
CA ILE A 583 12.95 16.38 -12.57
C ILE A 583 14.35 16.52 -13.18
N SER A 584 15.05 17.59 -12.81
CA SER A 584 16.41 17.84 -13.27
C SER A 584 17.41 16.83 -12.70
N GLN A 585 18.27 16.27 -13.56
CA GLN A 585 19.22 15.23 -13.17
C GLN A 585 20.20 15.67 -12.06
N ASP A 586 20.47 16.96 -11.95
CA ASP A 586 21.36 17.49 -10.93
C ASP A 586 20.64 17.74 -9.59
N SER A 587 19.33 18.06 -9.59
CA SER A 587 18.48 17.99 -8.39
C SER A 587 18.43 16.56 -7.84
N ILE A 588 18.32 15.55 -8.72
CA ILE A 588 18.36 14.13 -8.37
C ILE A 588 19.69 13.75 -7.72
N LYS A 589 20.83 14.03 -8.37
CA LYS A 589 22.17 13.74 -7.81
C LYS A 589 22.42 14.48 -6.50
N ALA A 590 22.04 15.76 -6.40
CA ALA A 590 22.24 16.59 -5.21
C ALA A 590 21.34 16.19 -4.03
N SER A 591 20.15 15.64 -4.28
CA SER A 591 19.23 15.23 -3.21
C SER A 591 19.44 13.78 -2.78
N LEU A 592 19.79 12.88 -3.71
CA LEU A 592 20.16 11.50 -3.43
C LEU A 592 21.41 11.43 -2.54
N SER A 593 22.44 12.21 -2.86
CA SER A 593 23.65 12.36 -2.03
C SER A 593 23.39 13.00 -0.65
N ARG A 594 22.32 13.78 -0.51
CA ARG A 594 21.84 14.35 0.76
C ARG A 594 20.83 13.46 1.50
N GLY A 595 20.45 12.31 0.93
CA GLY A 595 19.42 11.42 1.48
C GLY A 595 18.01 12.04 1.59
N LYS A 596 17.74 13.16 0.90
CA LYS A 596 16.46 13.87 0.97
C LYS A 596 15.54 13.44 -0.17
N ARG A 597 14.27 13.17 0.16
CA ARG A 597 13.19 12.97 -0.81
C ARG A 597 12.34 14.24 -0.87
N ALA A 598 11.97 14.71 -2.07
CA ALA A 598 10.89 15.68 -2.21
C ALA A 598 9.55 15.02 -1.83
N SER A 599 8.54 15.82 -1.47
CA SER A 599 7.27 15.29 -0.95
C SER A 599 6.20 15.03 -2.02
N GLY A 600 6.33 15.61 -3.22
CA GLY A 600 5.40 15.39 -4.34
C GLY A 600 5.64 14.05 -5.06
N ASP A 601 6.78 13.97 -5.75
CA ASP A 601 7.08 12.98 -6.80
C ASP A 601 7.45 11.57 -6.29
N LEU A 602 6.45 10.78 -5.88
CA LEU A 602 6.68 9.48 -5.24
C LEU A 602 7.35 8.46 -6.17
N ILE A 603 6.91 8.37 -7.43
CA ILE A 603 7.39 7.33 -8.35
C ILE A 603 8.81 7.64 -8.86
N PRO A 604 9.12 8.86 -9.38
CA PRO A 604 10.48 9.25 -9.76
C PRO A 604 11.52 9.01 -8.66
N TRP A 605 11.29 9.51 -7.44
CA TRP A 605 12.24 9.33 -6.33
C TRP A 605 12.41 7.86 -5.92
N THR A 606 11.35 7.05 -5.96
CA THR A 606 11.44 5.64 -5.57
C THR A 606 12.22 4.83 -6.61
N ILE A 607 11.98 5.05 -7.90
CA ILE A 607 12.64 4.31 -8.97
C ILE A 607 14.10 4.77 -9.12
N ALA A 608 14.38 6.08 -9.12
CA ALA A 608 15.75 6.59 -9.11
C ALA A 608 16.56 6.09 -7.89
N GLN A 609 15.95 5.94 -6.71
CA GLN A 609 16.64 5.37 -5.56
C GLN A 609 16.87 3.84 -5.66
N GLN A 610 15.97 3.09 -6.30
CA GLN A 610 16.04 1.62 -6.36
C GLN A 610 16.85 1.07 -7.53
N PHE A 611 16.88 1.78 -8.65
CA PHE A 611 17.61 1.40 -9.88
C PHE A 611 18.86 2.26 -10.12
N GLN A 612 19.04 3.36 -9.37
CA GLN A 612 20.13 4.34 -9.53
C GLN A 612 20.15 5.04 -10.89
N ASP A 613 19.05 4.96 -11.64
CA ASP A 613 18.86 5.64 -12.92
C ASP A 613 18.30 7.06 -12.73
N PRO A 614 19.03 8.12 -13.13
CA PRO A 614 18.51 9.48 -13.16
C PRO A 614 17.67 9.78 -14.42
N HIS A 615 17.74 8.96 -15.49
CA HIS A 615 17.02 9.20 -16.74
C HIS A 615 15.51 9.03 -16.55
N PHE A 616 15.06 7.95 -15.90
CA PHE A 616 13.65 7.70 -15.60
C PHE A 616 12.97 8.89 -14.90
N ALA A 617 13.65 9.57 -13.98
CA ALA A 617 13.08 10.68 -13.22
C ALA A 617 13.00 12.01 -14.00
N SER A 618 13.64 12.09 -15.17
CA SER A 618 13.44 13.19 -16.13
C SER A 618 12.33 12.92 -17.16
N LEU A 619 11.75 11.71 -17.20
CA LEU A 619 10.53 11.43 -17.98
C LEU A 619 9.32 12.14 -17.37
N SER A 620 8.26 12.34 -18.16
CA SER A 620 6.99 12.91 -17.68
C SER A 620 5.95 11.81 -17.50
N GLY A 621 5.25 11.77 -16.36
CA GLY A 621 4.31 10.70 -16.08
C GLY A 621 3.17 11.09 -15.16
N ALA A 622 2.17 10.21 -15.06
CA ALA A 622 1.02 10.42 -14.19
C ALA A 622 0.83 9.28 -13.20
N ARG A 623 0.93 9.60 -11.90
CA ARG A 623 0.53 8.70 -10.82
C ARG A 623 -0.99 8.78 -10.64
N ILE A 624 -1.69 7.69 -10.88
CA ILE A 624 -3.05 7.49 -10.36
C ILE A 624 -2.91 7.30 -8.85
N VAL A 625 -3.31 8.33 -8.09
CA VAL A 625 -3.15 8.39 -6.63
C VAL A 625 -4.24 7.58 -5.94
N ARG A 626 -5.49 7.69 -6.41
CA ARG A 626 -6.64 6.90 -5.95
C ARG A 626 -7.65 6.67 -7.07
N ILE A 627 -8.30 5.52 -7.03
CA ILE A 627 -9.48 5.17 -7.84
C ILE A 627 -10.58 4.67 -6.90
N ALA A 628 -11.75 5.29 -6.99
CA ALA A 628 -12.89 5.04 -6.14
C ALA A 628 -14.07 4.55 -7.00
N THR A 629 -14.58 3.35 -6.71
CA THR A 629 -15.73 2.73 -7.38
C THR A 629 -16.78 2.39 -6.34
N ASN A 630 -18.04 2.74 -6.60
CA ASN A 630 -19.13 2.55 -5.63
C ASN A 630 -19.16 1.09 -5.12
N PRO A 631 -19.08 0.84 -3.79
CA PRO A 631 -19.11 -0.50 -3.22
C PRO A 631 -20.23 -1.39 -3.75
N ASN A 632 -21.42 -0.81 -3.97
CA ASN A 632 -22.60 -1.54 -4.43
C ASN A 632 -22.50 -2.03 -5.89
N TYR A 633 -21.58 -1.48 -6.69
CA TYR A 633 -21.38 -1.82 -8.10
C TYR A 633 -19.97 -2.38 -8.39
N GLN A 634 -19.25 -2.81 -7.35
CA GLN A 634 -17.97 -3.52 -7.53
C GLN A 634 -18.19 -4.79 -8.37
N SER A 635 -17.17 -5.18 -9.14
CA SER A 635 -17.22 -6.23 -10.18
C SER A 635 -18.01 -5.92 -11.47
N MET A 636 -18.83 -4.86 -11.56
CA MET A 636 -19.52 -4.50 -12.82
C MET A 636 -18.59 -3.93 -13.92
N GLY A 637 -17.33 -3.61 -13.60
CA GLY A 637 -16.32 -3.23 -14.59
C GLY A 637 -16.08 -1.73 -14.81
N TYR A 638 -16.88 -0.84 -14.19
CA TYR A 638 -16.74 0.63 -14.34
C TYR A 638 -15.32 1.17 -14.10
N GLY A 639 -14.59 0.65 -13.11
CA GLY A 639 -13.19 1.04 -12.88
C GLY A 639 -12.26 0.68 -14.03
N GLY A 640 -12.50 -0.45 -14.71
CA GLY A 640 -11.74 -0.86 -15.90
C GLY A 640 -11.99 0.07 -17.09
N ARG A 641 -13.27 0.38 -17.36
CA ARG A 641 -13.66 1.39 -18.37
C ARG A 641 -13.05 2.75 -18.09
N SER A 642 -13.06 3.18 -16.84
CA SER A 642 -12.52 4.49 -16.43
C SER A 642 -11.00 4.59 -16.68
N ILE A 643 -10.26 3.50 -16.44
CA ILE A 643 -8.82 3.42 -16.75
C ILE A 643 -8.56 3.38 -18.26
N GLN A 644 -9.39 2.69 -19.05
CA GLN A 644 -9.29 2.68 -20.52
C GLN A 644 -9.50 4.10 -21.09
N LEU A 645 -10.58 4.77 -20.70
CA LEU A 645 -10.87 6.15 -21.14
C LEU A 645 -9.78 7.15 -20.74
N LEU A 646 -9.18 6.98 -19.55
CA LEU A 646 -8.05 7.78 -19.08
C LEU A 646 -6.78 7.54 -19.92
N GLU A 647 -6.52 6.28 -20.28
CA GLU A 647 -5.40 5.90 -21.15
C GLU A 647 -5.58 6.42 -22.58
N ASP A 648 -6.78 6.29 -23.16
CA ASP A 648 -7.10 6.79 -24.50
C ASP A 648 -6.99 8.33 -24.58
N TYR A 649 -7.33 9.03 -23.49
CA TYR A 649 -7.11 10.47 -23.31
C TYR A 649 -5.63 10.85 -23.30
N TYR A 650 -4.79 10.23 -22.45
CA TYR A 650 -3.36 10.56 -22.41
C TYR A 650 -2.55 10.02 -23.61
N ARG A 651 -3.06 9.00 -24.33
CA ARG A 651 -2.60 8.64 -25.70
C ARG A 651 -3.02 9.67 -26.76
N GLY A 652 -3.89 10.61 -26.41
CA GLY A 652 -4.32 11.71 -27.26
C GLY A 652 -5.39 11.37 -28.30
N GLN A 653 -6.12 10.26 -28.16
CA GLN A 653 -7.15 9.85 -29.13
C GLN A 653 -8.33 10.83 -29.22
N TYR A 654 -8.65 11.52 -28.13
CA TYR A 654 -9.74 12.51 -28.07
C TYR A 654 -9.34 13.93 -28.53
N ASN A 655 -8.07 14.19 -28.86
CA ASN A 655 -7.57 15.53 -29.24
C ASN A 655 -8.06 16.05 -30.62
N VAL A 656 -9.01 15.38 -31.27
CA VAL A 656 -9.38 15.61 -32.68
C VAL A 656 -10.17 16.91 -32.89
N ASN A 657 -11.02 17.30 -31.93
CA ASN A 657 -11.96 18.43 -32.07
C ASN A 657 -11.57 19.67 -31.26
N LEU A 658 -10.31 20.11 -31.40
CA LEU A 658 -9.86 21.44 -30.98
C LEU A 658 -10.50 22.54 -31.85
N LEU A 659 -11.79 22.83 -31.61
CA LEU A 659 -12.41 24.09 -32.00
C LEU A 659 -11.57 25.23 -31.40
N LYS A 660 -11.24 26.22 -32.23
CA LYS A 660 -10.31 27.30 -31.88
C LYS A 660 -10.93 28.28 -30.86
N LEU A 661 -10.90 27.90 -29.58
CA LEU A 661 -11.10 28.80 -28.43
C LEU A 661 -9.88 29.74 -28.21
N ALA A 662 -9.28 30.17 -29.31
CA ALA A 662 -8.15 31.08 -29.40
C ALA A 662 -8.52 32.23 -30.33
N ASN A 663 -9.58 32.95 -29.96
CA ASN A 663 -10.01 34.23 -30.55
C ASN A 663 -10.81 35.06 -29.52
N SER A 664 -10.32 35.05 -28.27
CA SER A 664 -10.75 35.94 -27.19
C SER A 664 -9.54 36.30 -26.33
N LYS A 665 -8.52 36.85 -26.99
CA LYS A 665 -7.57 37.77 -26.37
C LYS A 665 -8.10 39.19 -26.51
N ASP A 666 -7.49 40.10 -25.75
CA ASP A 666 -7.62 41.55 -25.89
C ASP A 666 -9.01 42.10 -25.54
N ASP A 667 -9.32 42.01 -24.24
CA ASP A 667 -10.19 42.97 -23.55
C ASP A 667 -9.64 43.20 -22.12
N GLU A 668 -8.37 43.64 -22.04
CA GLU A 668 -7.68 44.02 -20.80
C GLU A 668 -8.19 45.37 -20.26
N ASN A 669 -9.47 45.43 -19.93
CA ASN A 669 -10.06 46.54 -19.20
C ASN A 669 -9.77 46.42 -17.69
N GLU A 670 -8.52 46.71 -17.31
CA GLU A 670 -8.19 47.04 -15.92
C GLU A 670 -8.90 48.34 -15.50
N ASN A 671 -10.15 48.28 -15.01
CA ASN A 671 -10.76 49.34 -14.16
C ASN A 671 -12.13 49.01 -13.51
N ASP A 672 -12.48 47.74 -13.26
CA ASP A 672 -13.64 47.42 -12.40
C ASP A 672 -13.21 47.33 -10.92
N ILE A 673 -13.54 48.38 -10.16
CA ILE A 673 -13.17 48.54 -8.73
C ILE A 673 -14.20 47.90 -7.78
N ASP A 674 -15.40 47.60 -8.27
CA ASP A 674 -16.53 47.17 -7.44
C ASP A 674 -16.66 45.65 -7.29
N GLY A 675 -16.23 45.15 -6.12
CA GLY A 675 -16.99 44.23 -5.25
C GLY A 675 -17.39 42.81 -5.70
N ASP A 676 -17.61 42.55 -6.98
CA ASP A 676 -18.42 41.40 -7.43
C ASP A 676 -17.60 40.11 -7.59
N VAL A 677 -18.26 38.97 -7.34
CA VAL A 677 -17.61 37.64 -7.41
C VAL A 677 -17.10 37.38 -8.82
N LYS A 678 -15.85 36.92 -8.97
CA LYS A 678 -15.29 36.48 -10.26
C LYS A 678 -16.27 35.54 -10.98
N LYS A 679 -16.88 36.01 -12.07
CA LYS A 679 -17.82 35.24 -12.89
C LYS A 679 -17.05 34.22 -13.74
N ILE A 680 -16.68 33.11 -13.10
CA ILE A 680 -16.03 31.96 -13.74
C ILE A 680 -17.05 31.29 -14.67
N ASN A 681 -17.13 31.77 -15.91
CA ASN A 681 -18.09 31.33 -16.93
C ASN A 681 -17.78 29.94 -17.54
N ALA A 682 -16.80 29.20 -16.99
CA ALA A 682 -16.51 27.83 -17.39
C ALA A 682 -17.50 26.83 -16.75
N PRO A 683 -17.69 25.63 -17.30
CA PRO A 683 -18.51 24.59 -16.70
C PRO A 683 -17.75 23.81 -15.61
N LEU A 684 -18.50 23.25 -14.64
CA LEU A 684 -17.98 22.37 -13.58
C LEU A 684 -17.41 21.05 -14.13
N LEU A 685 -18.02 20.54 -15.20
CA LEU A 685 -17.64 19.31 -15.89
C LEU A 685 -17.27 19.69 -17.33
N LEU A 686 -16.14 19.17 -17.80
CA LEU A 686 -15.63 19.33 -19.16
C LEU A 686 -15.58 17.94 -19.82
N ASN A 687 -15.92 17.88 -21.11
CA ASN A 687 -15.73 16.67 -21.91
C ASN A 687 -14.24 16.46 -22.18
N LEU A 688 -13.82 15.21 -22.38
CA LEU A 688 -12.42 14.90 -22.71
C LEU A 688 -12.01 15.43 -24.08
N ASP A 689 -12.96 15.57 -25.01
CA ASP A 689 -12.75 16.16 -26.35
C ASP A 689 -12.48 17.68 -26.30
N GLU A 690 -12.90 18.36 -25.22
CA GLU A 690 -12.76 19.81 -25.04
C GLU A 690 -11.40 20.21 -24.42
N ARG A 691 -10.70 19.25 -23.79
CA ARG A 691 -9.43 19.50 -23.07
C ARG A 691 -8.29 18.76 -23.76
N LYS A 692 -7.29 19.51 -24.23
CA LYS A 692 -6.03 18.91 -24.72
C LYS A 692 -5.29 18.21 -23.57
N ALA A 693 -4.90 16.96 -23.79
CA ALA A 693 -4.11 16.19 -22.83
C ALA A 693 -2.64 16.65 -22.75
N GLU A 694 -2.08 16.53 -21.54
CA GLU A 694 -0.65 16.62 -21.27
C GLU A 694 0.11 15.49 -21.97
N LYS A 695 1.36 15.73 -22.41
CA LYS A 695 2.23 14.70 -22.98
C LYS A 695 2.85 13.89 -21.83
N LEU A 696 2.61 12.58 -21.81
CA LEU A 696 3.13 11.67 -20.77
C LEU A 696 3.75 10.42 -21.41
N ASP A 697 4.82 9.91 -20.77
CA ASP A 697 5.56 8.71 -21.15
C ASP A 697 5.05 7.46 -20.41
N TYR A 698 4.52 7.62 -19.18
CA TYR A 698 4.01 6.52 -18.37
C TYR A 698 2.79 6.87 -17.49
N LEU A 699 1.96 5.86 -17.22
CA LEU A 699 1.01 5.84 -16.11
C LEU A 699 1.56 4.97 -14.97
N GLY A 700 1.41 5.42 -13.73
CA GLY A 700 1.84 4.70 -12.54
C GLY A 700 0.76 4.58 -11.48
N VAL A 701 0.83 3.52 -10.68
CA VAL A 701 -0.04 3.31 -9.50
C VAL A 701 0.82 2.98 -8.28
N SER A 702 0.37 3.41 -7.10
CA SER A 702 0.97 3.01 -5.82
C SER A 702 -0.12 2.65 -4.82
N PHE A 703 -0.14 1.40 -4.33
CA PHE A 703 -1.23 0.87 -3.52
C PHE A 703 -0.76 -0.21 -2.52
N GLY A 704 -1.59 -0.50 -1.51
CA GLY A 704 -1.40 -1.63 -0.60
C GLY A 704 -1.71 -2.95 -1.32
N LEU A 705 -0.73 -3.86 -1.38
CA LEU A 705 -0.80 -5.02 -2.24
C LEU A 705 -1.81 -6.06 -1.72
N THR A 706 -2.97 -6.15 -2.38
CA THR A 706 -4.00 -7.15 -2.14
C THR A 706 -4.28 -7.99 -3.40
N PRO A 707 -4.81 -9.23 -3.28
CA PRO A 707 -5.14 -10.07 -4.44
C PRO A 707 -6.18 -9.43 -5.38
N GLU A 708 -7.16 -8.71 -4.82
CA GLU A 708 -8.20 -8.00 -5.58
C GLU A 708 -7.59 -6.90 -6.47
N LEU A 709 -6.81 -5.99 -5.87
CA LEU A 709 -6.20 -4.87 -6.58
C LEU A 709 -5.10 -5.32 -7.55
N LEU A 710 -4.29 -6.32 -7.19
CA LEU A 710 -3.28 -6.88 -8.10
C LEU A 710 -3.92 -7.48 -9.36
N LYS A 711 -5.05 -8.19 -9.20
CA LYS A 711 -5.82 -8.76 -10.32
C LYS A 711 -6.49 -7.67 -11.18
N PHE A 712 -6.94 -6.58 -10.57
CA PHE A 712 -7.47 -5.41 -11.27
C PHE A 712 -6.39 -4.73 -12.12
N TRP A 713 -5.27 -4.33 -11.54
CA TRP A 713 -4.21 -3.62 -12.26
C TRP A 713 -3.53 -4.46 -13.35
N LYS A 714 -3.36 -5.77 -13.14
CA LYS A 714 -2.87 -6.68 -14.20
C LYS A 714 -3.87 -6.88 -15.34
N LYS A 715 -5.19 -6.88 -15.07
CA LYS A 715 -6.20 -6.82 -16.14
C LYS A 715 -6.15 -5.51 -16.93
N SER A 716 -5.74 -4.41 -16.30
CA SER A 716 -5.56 -3.10 -16.93
C SER A 716 -4.21 -2.92 -17.66
N GLY A 717 -3.35 -3.95 -17.68
CA GLY A 717 -2.07 -3.94 -18.39
C GLY A 717 -0.89 -3.30 -17.63
N PHE A 718 -0.99 -3.13 -16.32
CA PHE A 718 0.11 -2.59 -15.50
C PHE A 718 1.10 -3.68 -15.06
N THR A 719 2.37 -3.31 -14.94
CA THR A 719 3.50 -4.18 -14.62
C THR A 719 4.13 -3.82 -13.27
N PRO A 720 4.29 -4.76 -12.32
CA PRO A 720 4.94 -4.48 -11.04
C PRO A 720 6.44 -4.23 -11.20
N ILE A 721 6.95 -3.16 -10.58
CA ILE A 721 8.38 -2.77 -10.63
C ILE A 721 8.99 -2.69 -9.24
N TYR A 722 8.20 -2.35 -8.22
CA TYR A 722 8.69 -2.25 -6.85
C TYR A 722 7.67 -2.80 -5.85
N LEU A 723 8.16 -3.50 -4.85
CA LEU A 723 7.40 -3.93 -3.68
C LEU A 723 8.20 -3.63 -2.42
N ARG A 724 7.64 -2.83 -1.53
CA ARG A 724 8.26 -2.45 -0.26
C ARG A 724 8.32 -3.65 0.68
N GLN A 725 9.53 -3.99 1.15
CA GLN A 725 9.72 -5.10 2.09
C GLN A 725 8.97 -4.85 3.41
N THR A 726 9.19 -3.70 4.07
CA THR A 726 8.44 -3.36 5.28
C THR A 726 6.96 -3.12 4.97
N PRO A 727 6.02 -3.84 5.62
CA PRO A 727 4.60 -3.53 5.51
C PRO A 727 4.30 -2.17 6.15
N ASN A 728 3.14 -1.60 5.83
CA ASN A 728 2.62 -0.40 6.47
C ASN A 728 1.82 -0.77 7.73
N ASP A 729 2.27 -0.33 8.90
CA ASP A 729 1.72 -0.68 10.22
C ASP A 729 0.20 -0.45 10.33
N LEU A 730 -0.31 0.57 9.63
CA LEU A 730 -1.73 0.93 9.60
C LEU A 730 -2.63 -0.01 8.79
N THR A 731 -2.06 -0.83 7.89
CA THR A 731 -2.82 -1.70 6.97
C THR A 731 -2.37 -3.15 6.99
N GLY A 732 -1.18 -3.44 7.53
CA GLY A 732 -0.53 -4.76 7.43
C GLY A 732 -0.05 -5.12 6.01
N GLU A 733 -0.31 -4.26 5.03
CA GLU A 733 -0.04 -4.49 3.60
C GLU A 733 1.29 -3.88 3.15
N HIS A 734 1.88 -4.49 2.13
CA HIS A 734 3.12 -4.03 1.51
C HIS A 734 2.80 -3.05 0.37
N SER A 735 3.47 -1.89 0.32
CA SER A 735 3.27 -0.92 -0.76
C SER A 735 3.87 -1.41 -2.07
N CYS A 736 3.07 -1.54 -3.11
CA CYS A 736 3.52 -1.90 -4.46
C CYS A 736 3.43 -0.70 -5.40
N ILE A 737 4.40 -0.57 -6.31
CA ILE A 737 4.36 0.34 -7.46
C ILE A 737 4.29 -0.51 -8.74
N MET A 738 3.32 -0.19 -9.60
CA MET A 738 3.18 -0.77 -10.93
C MET A 738 3.11 0.35 -11.96
N LEU A 739 3.74 0.20 -13.13
CA LEU A 739 3.72 1.17 -14.23
C LEU A 739 3.14 0.56 -15.52
N LYS A 740 2.77 1.43 -16.45
CA LYS A 740 2.38 1.12 -17.84
C LYS A 740 2.93 2.23 -18.75
N VAL A 741 3.61 1.87 -19.84
CA VAL A 741 4.13 2.84 -20.82
C VAL A 741 2.97 3.41 -21.66
N LEU A 742 3.04 4.70 -21.98
CA LEU A 742 2.18 5.37 -22.94
C LEU A 742 2.97 5.62 -24.24
N SER A 743 2.95 4.63 -25.13
CA SER A 743 3.57 4.76 -26.45
C SER A 743 2.77 5.71 -27.35
N ASN A 744 3.23 6.96 -27.43
CA ASN A 744 2.75 7.97 -28.38
C ASN A 744 3.03 7.52 -29.83
N SER A 745 2.01 7.01 -30.52
CA SER A 745 2.11 6.46 -31.88
C SER A 745 2.17 7.50 -33.00
N ASN A 746 1.77 8.76 -32.73
CA ASN A 746 1.34 9.70 -33.78
C ASN A 746 2.30 10.87 -34.09
N ASN A 747 3.53 10.90 -33.58
CA ASN A 747 4.43 12.07 -33.71
C ASN A 747 5.86 11.69 -34.18
N LEU A 748 6.04 11.13 -35.38
CA LEU A 748 7.38 11.04 -36.02
C LEU A 748 7.43 10.73 -37.53
N SER A 749 6.33 10.82 -38.29
CA SER A 749 6.32 10.53 -39.74
C SER A 749 6.29 11.76 -40.66
N ASP A 750 5.58 12.84 -40.29
CA ASP A 750 5.06 13.76 -41.31
C ASP A 750 5.77 15.13 -41.45
N GLU A 751 6.48 15.63 -40.43
CA GLU A 751 6.96 17.05 -40.40
C GLU A 751 8.49 17.27 -40.54
N VAL A 752 9.33 16.23 -40.53
CA VAL A 752 10.81 16.39 -40.63
C VAL A 752 11.36 16.01 -42.02
N GLY A 753 10.50 15.57 -42.95
CA GLY A 753 10.91 15.06 -44.26
C GLY A 753 11.26 16.11 -45.34
N LYS A 754 11.29 17.41 -45.02
CA LYS A 754 11.37 18.49 -46.02
C LYS A 754 12.24 19.71 -45.65
N GLU A 755 13.39 19.51 -45.00
CA GLU A 755 14.50 20.49 -45.10
C GLU A 755 15.85 19.82 -44.80
N ASN A 756 16.93 20.36 -45.40
CA ASN A 756 18.31 19.81 -45.44
C ASN A 756 18.53 18.60 -46.36
N GLY A 757 18.67 18.87 -47.67
CA GLY A 757 19.18 17.90 -48.63
C GLY A 757 20.71 17.76 -48.55
N LEU A 758 21.20 16.70 -47.89
CA LEU A 758 22.58 16.23 -48.02
C LEU A 758 22.61 14.71 -48.20
N GLN A 759 22.95 14.25 -49.40
CA GLN A 759 23.01 12.82 -49.71
C GLN A 759 24.27 12.18 -49.14
N LEU A 760 24.14 11.47 -48.01
CA LEU A 760 25.14 10.51 -47.55
C LEU A 760 24.82 9.13 -48.14
N THR A 761 25.80 8.56 -48.84
CA THR A 761 25.64 7.36 -49.66
C THR A 761 25.56 6.07 -48.85
N ASN A 762 24.74 5.11 -49.34
CA ASN A 762 24.54 3.81 -48.73
C ASN A 762 25.84 3.04 -48.40
N SER A 763 26.03 2.72 -47.12
CA SER A 763 26.77 1.53 -46.67
C SER A 763 25.82 0.70 -45.79
N GLY A 764 25.59 -0.56 -46.15
CA GLY A 764 24.44 -1.33 -45.65
C GLY A 764 24.55 -1.89 -44.22
N LEU A 765 23.54 -2.70 -43.86
CA LEU A 765 23.43 -3.47 -42.62
C LEU A 765 23.13 -2.66 -41.32
N PHE A 766 22.15 -1.75 -41.39
CA PHE A 766 21.29 -1.46 -40.24
C PHE A 766 19.81 -1.70 -40.60
N ASP A 767 19.18 -2.62 -39.88
CA ASP A 767 17.80 -3.05 -40.13
C ASP A 767 16.79 -2.10 -39.46
N SER A 768 15.87 -1.58 -40.27
CA SER A 768 14.73 -0.75 -39.85
C SER A 768 13.76 -1.41 -38.86
N SER A 769 13.86 -2.73 -38.62
CA SER A 769 13.07 -3.43 -37.59
C SER A 769 13.43 -3.05 -36.13
N ILE A 770 14.65 -2.51 -35.92
CA ILE A 770 15.21 -2.32 -34.58
C ILE A 770 14.63 -1.07 -33.87
N SER A 771 14.35 0.00 -34.62
CA SER A 771 13.96 1.31 -34.06
C SER A 771 12.64 1.29 -33.28
N ASN A 772 11.67 0.48 -33.71
CA ASN A 772 10.36 0.40 -33.05
C ASN A 772 10.36 -0.41 -31.75
N ASN A 773 11.35 -1.29 -31.53
CA ASN A 773 11.43 -2.11 -30.32
C ASN A 773 12.09 -1.40 -29.13
N LEU A 774 12.73 -0.24 -29.34
CA LEU A 774 13.49 0.47 -28.30
C LEU A 774 12.62 1.24 -27.29
N LYS A 775 11.38 1.60 -27.64
CA LYS A 775 10.55 2.50 -26.80
C LYS A 775 9.98 1.87 -25.53
N ASP A 776 9.73 0.57 -25.51
CA ASP A 776 9.23 -0.17 -24.32
C ASP A 776 10.36 -0.83 -23.50
N GLY A 777 11.62 -0.72 -23.94
CA GLY A 777 12.75 -1.52 -23.45
C GLY A 777 12.97 -1.44 -21.93
N TRP A 778 13.04 -0.21 -21.39
CA TRP A 778 13.31 0.05 -19.97
C TRP A 778 12.28 -0.60 -19.02
N LEU A 779 11.01 -0.67 -19.41
CA LEU A 779 9.97 -1.34 -18.61
C LEU A 779 10.23 -2.85 -18.54
N THR A 780 10.73 -3.45 -19.62
CA THR A 780 11.07 -4.88 -19.63
C THR A 780 12.31 -5.17 -18.78
N GLU A 781 13.31 -4.28 -18.77
CA GLU A 781 14.51 -4.40 -17.93
C GLU A 781 14.17 -4.27 -16.44
N PHE A 782 13.39 -3.24 -16.06
CA PHE A 782 12.91 -3.08 -14.69
C PHE A 782 12.05 -4.26 -14.23
N TRP A 783 11.26 -4.87 -15.13
CA TRP A 783 10.49 -6.09 -14.83
C TRP A 783 11.39 -7.32 -14.62
N ILE A 784 12.43 -7.51 -15.45
CA ILE A 784 13.40 -8.59 -15.32
C ILE A 784 14.18 -8.47 -13.99
N ASP A 785 14.62 -7.27 -13.64
CA ASP A 785 15.31 -7.04 -12.37
C ASP A 785 14.36 -7.14 -11.16
N PHE A 786 13.13 -6.63 -11.24
CA PHE A 786 12.11 -6.85 -10.21
C PHE A 786 11.86 -8.34 -9.97
N ARG A 787 11.74 -9.17 -11.03
CA ARG A 787 11.61 -10.63 -10.89
C ARG A 787 12.82 -11.24 -10.17
N LYS A 788 14.05 -10.88 -10.55
CA LYS A 788 15.28 -11.35 -9.88
C LYS A 788 15.30 -10.98 -8.40
N ARG A 789 15.06 -9.70 -8.08
CA ARG A 789 14.99 -9.20 -6.69
C ARG A 789 13.88 -9.89 -5.90
N PHE A 790 12.66 -9.99 -6.43
CA PHE A 790 11.53 -10.61 -5.75
C PHE A 790 11.79 -12.09 -5.43
N LEU A 791 12.31 -12.87 -6.39
CA LEU A 791 12.71 -14.28 -6.17
C LEU A 791 13.78 -14.43 -5.08
N SER A 792 14.68 -13.45 -4.92
CA SER A 792 15.67 -13.44 -3.83
C SER A 792 15.09 -13.04 -2.47
N LEU A 793 13.96 -12.33 -2.44
CA LEU A 793 13.31 -11.80 -1.24
C LEU A 793 12.17 -12.67 -0.69
N LEU A 794 11.71 -13.68 -1.46
CA LEU A 794 10.62 -14.59 -1.09
C LEU A 794 10.84 -15.35 0.22
N SER A 795 12.09 -15.67 0.57
CA SER A 795 12.46 -16.38 1.80
C SER A 795 12.48 -15.50 3.05
N TYR A 796 12.48 -14.17 2.87
CA TYR A 796 12.56 -13.20 3.97
C TYR A 796 11.14 -12.79 4.41
N GLN A 797 10.81 -11.49 4.35
CA GLN A 797 9.53 -10.96 4.86
C GLN A 797 8.31 -11.47 4.05
N PHE A 798 8.52 -11.85 2.78
CA PHE A 798 7.49 -12.38 1.88
C PHE A 798 7.23 -13.89 2.05
N SER A 799 7.92 -14.58 2.97
CA SER A 799 7.58 -15.97 3.39
C SER A 799 6.20 -16.05 4.07
N THR A 800 5.69 -14.91 4.52
CA THR A 800 4.33 -14.75 5.08
C THR A 800 3.23 -14.76 4.01
N PHE A 801 3.56 -14.56 2.73
CA PHE A 801 2.58 -14.53 1.65
C PHE A 801 2.05 -15.93 1.31
N SER A 802 0.79 -15.98 0.88
CA SER A 802 0.25 -17.12 0.15
C SER A 802 1.11 -17.43 -1.07
N SER A 803 1.42 -18.70 -1.26
CA SER A 803 2.15 -19.27 -2.38
C SER A 803 1.46 -18.94 -3.72
N ILE A 804 0.12 -19.05 -3.74
CA ILE A 804 -0.71 -18.65 -4.89
C ILE A 804 -0.60 -17.14 -5.15
N PHE A 805 -0.62 -16.32 -4.10
CA PHE A 805 -0.49 -14.86 -4.23
C PHE A 805 0.90 -14.46 -4.77
N ALA A 806 1.97 -15.09 -4.29
CA ALA A 806 3.34 -14.88 -4.77
C ALA A 806 3.52 -15.26 -6.26
N LEU A 807 2.91 -16.37 -6.72
CA LEU A 807 2.83 -16.67 -8.16
C LEU A 807 2.09 -15.58 -8.95
N ASN A 808 0.96 -15.09 -8.43
CA ASN A 808 0.19 -14.02 -9.06
C ASN A 808 0.94 -12.67 -9.08
N ILE A 809 2.01 -12.48 -8.30
CA ILE A 809 2.94 -11.35 -8.43
C ILE A 809 3.92 -11.61 -9.58
N LEU A 810 4.53 -12.80 -9.66
CA LEU A 810 5.51 -13.19 -10.68
C LEU A 810 4.93 -13.29 -12.11
N GLN A 811 3.69 -13.75 -12.27
CA GLN A 811 3.07 -13.93 -13.59
C GLN A 811 2.42 -12.62 -14.07
N ASN A 812 2.86 -12.06 -15.20
CA ASN A 812 2.27 -10.87 -15.82
C ASN A 812 2.00 -11.14 -17.32
N PRO A 813 0.75 -11.14 -17.79
CA PRO A 813 0.45 -11.34 -19.21
C PRO A 813 0.83 -10.15 -20.10
N SER A 814 0.96 -8.96 -19.52
CA SER A 814 1.17 -7.69 -20.23
C SER A 814 2.58 -7.54 -20.79
N VAL A 815 3.58 -8.10 -20.10
CA VAL A 815 4.98 -8.10 -20.54
C VAL A 815 5.42 -9.55 -20.72
N LYS A 816 5.29 -10.04 -21.96
CA LYS A 816 6.03 -11.23 -22.37
C LYS A 816 7.51 -10.92 -22.24
N VAL A 817 8.25 -11.77 -21.53
CA VAL A 817 9.71 -11.65 -21.43
C VAL A 817 10.34 -12.24 -22.69
N ASN A 818 10.09 -11.61 -23.84
CA ASN A 818 10.76 -11.84 -25.12
C ASN A 818 12.24 -11.34 -25.09
N SER A 819 12.88 -11.39 -23.91
CA SER A 819 14.33 -11.43 -23.88
C SER A 819 14.79 -12.70 -24.57
N LYS A 820 15.98 -12.68 -25.18
CA LYS A 820 16.60 -13.88 -25.74
C LYS A 820 17.13 -14.73 -24.59
N SER A 821 16.22 -15.33 -23.81
CA SER A 821 16.55 -16.19 -22.68
C SER A 821 17.22 -17.44 -23.22
N ILE A 822 18.56 -17.44 -23.19
CA ILE A 822 19.38 -18.58 -23.61
C ILE A 822 18.92 -19.78 -22.77
N ASP A 823 18.40 -20.82 -23.42
CA ASP A 823 17.99 -22.07 -22.76
C ASP A 823 19.14 -22.59 -21.89
N LEU A 824 18.81 -23.15 -20.73
CA LEU A 824 19.79 -23.62 -19.75
C LEU A 824 20.84 -24.52 -20.38
N THR A 825 22.07 -24.02 -20.50
CA THR A 825 23.17 -24.80 -21.07
C THR A 825 23.66 -25.84 -20.07
N ALA A 826 24.21 -26.94 -20.57
CA ALA A 826 24.79 -27.97 -19.70
C ALA A 826 26.01 -27.46 -18.90
N GLU A 827 26.69 -26.42 -19.37
CA GLU A 827 27.80 -25.78 -18.66
C GLU A 827 27.30 -24.94 -17.49
N GLU A 828 26.24 -24.14 -17.67
CA GLU A 828 25.59 -23.39 -16.59
C GLU A 828 24.93 -24.32 -15.56
N LEU A 829 24.36 -25.44 -16.01
CA LEU A 829 23.84 -26.48 -15.14
C LEU A 829 24.94 -27.09 -14.24
N MET A 830 26.16 -27.26 -14.78
CA MET A 830 27.33 -27.74 -14.02
C MET A 830 27.98 -26.66 -13.12
N ILE A 831 27.67 -25.38 -13.32
CA ILE A 831 28.02 -24.30 -12.37
C ILE A 831 27.12 -24.35 -11.13
N HIS A 832 25.85 -24.73 -11.30
CA HIS A 832 24.86 -24.75 -10.21
C HIS A 832 24.68 -26.09 -9.51
N PHE A 833 24.99 -27.22 -10.14
CA PHE A 833 24.82 -28.56 -9.57
C PHE A 833 26.04 -29.44 -9.83
N THR A 834 26.50 -30.17 -8.80
CA THR A 834 27.50 -31.22 -9.02
C THR A 834 26.85 -32.47 -9.62
N THR A 835 27.68 -33.37 -10.16
CA THR A 835 27.23 -34.69 -10.62
C THR A 835 26.59 -35.54 -9.51
N TYR A 836 26.95 -35.30 -8.24
CA TYR A 836 26.34 -35.94 -7.09
C TYR A 836 24.94 -35.38 -6.80
N ASP A 837 24.72 -34.08 -7.00
CA ASP A 837 23.43 -33.42 -6.77
C ASP A 837 22.38 -33.82 -7.81
N LEU A 838 22.79 -33.91 -9.07
CA LEU A 838 21.95 -34.48 -10.13
C LEU A 838 21.56 -35.93 -9.80
N LYS A 839 22.49 -36.74 -9.25
CA LYS A 839 22.20 -38.11 -8.80
C LYS A 839 21.27 -38.15 -7.58
N ARG A 840 21.36 -37.18 -6.66
CA ARG A 840 20.43 -37.05 -5.51
C ARG A 840 19.00 -36.73 -5.99
N LEU A 841 18.85 -35.81 -6.94
CA LEU A 841 17.56 -35.51 -7.60
C LEU A 841 17.01 -36.73 -8.36
N GLU A 842 17.87 -37.49 -9.04
CA GLU A 842 17.48 -38.73 -9.72
C GLU A 842 16.97 -39.80 -8.74
N LEU A 843 17.70 -40.07 -7.65
CA LEU A 843 17.29 -41.01 -6.60
C LEU A 843 15.95 -40.61 -5.95
N TYR A 844 15.74 -39.31 -5.71
CA TYR A 844 14.44 -38.82 -5.23
C TYR A 844 13.33 -39.00 -6.28
N SER A 845 13.60 -38.79 -7.57
CA SER A 845 12.62 -39.00 -8.66
C SER A 845 12.25 -40.48 -8.88
N GLN A 846 13.04 -41.40 -8.31
CA GLN A 846 12.77 -42.84 -8.23
C GLN A 846 12.08 -43.25 -6.91
N ASN A 847 11.78 -42.28 -6.02
CA ASN A 847 11.26 -42.46 -4.66
C ASN A 847 12.15 -43.34 -3.75
N MET A 848 13.46 -43.39 -4.00
CA MET A 848 14.43 -44.20 -3.23
C MET A 848 14.95 -43.49 -1.97
N VAL A 849 14.58 -42.22 -1.76
CA VAL A 849 15.18 -41.28 -0.81
C VAL A 849 14.12 -40.27 -0.35
N ASP A 850 14.19 -39.82 0.91
CA ASP A 850 13.29 -38.80 1.47
C ASP A 850 13.56 -37.38 0.94
N TYR A 851 12.53 -36.54 0.94
CA TYR A 851 12.60 -35.17 0.40
C TYR A 851 13.67 -34.30 1.09
N HIS A 852 13.97 -34.57 2.36
CA HIS A 852 15.02 -33.89 3.14
C HIS A 852 16.39 -33.89 2.44
N LEU A 853 16.74 -34.95 1.68
CA LEU A 853 18.03 -35.05 0.99
C LEU A 853 18.12 -34.24 -0.32
N ILE A 854 17.09 -33.45 -0.67
CA ILE A 854 17.12 -32.54 -1.82
C ILE A 854 16.76 -31.09 -1.48
N VAL A 855 16.38 -30.77 -0.23
CA VAL A 855 15.89 -29.42 0.17
C VAL A 855 16.93 -28.32 -0.11
N ASP A 856 18.22 -28.62 0.02
CA ASP A 856 19.35 -27.75 -0.31
C ASP A 856 19.46 -27.41 -1.81
N LEU A 857 18.96 -28.28 -2.69
CA LEU A 857 19.01 -28.12 -4.15
C LEU A 857 17.81 -27.32 -4.70
N LEU A 858 16.67 -27.36 -4.01
CA LEU A 858 15.42 -26.73 -4.44
C LEU A 858 15.51 -25.21 -4.71
N PRO A 859 16.27 -24.40 -3.96
CA PRO A 859 16.34 -22.96 -4.21
C PRO A 859 16.99 -22.64 -5.55
N PHE A 860 18.00 -23.41 -5.96
CA PHE A 860 18.65 -23.26 -7.26
C PHE A 860 17.73 -23.74 -8.40
N VAL A 861 17.09 -24.90 -8.23
CA VAL A 861 16.10 -25.43 -9.17
C VAL A 861 14.96 -24.44 -9.40
N ALA A 862 14.37 -23.92 -8.33
CA ALA A 862 13.25 -22.98 -8.40
C ALA A 862 13.68 -21.63 -9.00
N ARG A 863 14.86 -21.09 -8.66
CA ARG A 863 15.39 -19.87 -9.30
C ARG A 863 15.55 -20.03 -10.81
N LEU A 864 16.14 -21.12 -11.27
CA LEU A 864 16.32 -21.37 -12.71
C LEU A 864 14.98 -21.52 -13.44
N TYR A 865 13.98 -22.16 -12.80
CA TYR A 865 12.63 -22.26 -13.37
C TYR A 865 11.90 -20.90 -13.44
N PHE A 866 11.85 -20.15 -12.33
CA PHE A 866 11.14 -18.86 -12.29
C PHE A 866 11.90 -17.68 -12.93
N LEU A 867 13.11 -17.91 -13.45
CA LEU A 867 13.83 -17.02 -14.37
C LEU A 867 13.71 -17.49 -15.84
N ASP A 868 12.74 -18.34 -16.14
CA ASP A 868 12.36 -18.84 -17.47
C ASP A 868 13.46 -19.61 -18.23
N ARG A 869 14.55 -20.02 -17.54
CA ARG A 869 15.72 -20.69 -18.17
C ARG A 869 15.46 -22.11 -18.63
N PHE A 870 14.29 -22.68 -18.29
CA PHE A 870 13.85 -23.99 -18.77
C PHE A 870 13.25 -23.94 -20.20
N GLY A 871 13.09 -22.74 -20.78
CA GLY A 871 12.57 -22.54 -22.14
C GLY A 871 11.05 -22.75 -22.25
N GLU A 872 10.45 -22.22 -23.32
CA GLU A 872 8.98 -22.25 -23.53
C GLU A 872 8.39 -23.67 -23.62
N SER A 873 9.20 -24.71 -23.84
CA SER A 873 8.71 -26.09 -23.92
C SER A 873 8.30 -26.67 -22.56
N PHE A 874 8.84 -26.17 -21.43
CA PHE A 874 8.72 -26.83 -20.12
C PHE A 874 7.57 -26.28 -19.26
N HIS A 875 6.42 -26.95 -19.32
CA HIS A 875 5.20 -26.54 -18.61
C HIS A 875 4.88 -27.38 -17.36
N MET A 876 4.48 -26.68 -16.30
CA MET A 876 4.02 -27.26 -15.02
C MET A 876 2.69 -26.60 -14.60
N SER A 877 1.85 -27.32 -13.85
CA SER A 877 0.53 -26.80 -13.47
C SER A 877 0.66 -25.70 -12.42
N HIS A 878 -0.33 -24.80 -12.32
CA HIS A 878 -0.30 -23.70 -11.35
C HIS A 878 -0.13 -24.19 -9.89
N VAL A 879 -0.67 -25.37 -9.54
CA VAL A 879 -0.49 -25.99 -8.22
C VAL A 879 0.92 -26.58 -8.06
N GLN A 880 1.51 -27.19 -9.11
CA GLN A 880 2.91 -27.65 -9.07
C GLN A 880 3.87 -26.46 -8.90
N ASN A 881 3.59 -25.34 -9.57
CA ASN A 881 4.34 -24.09 -9.42
C ASN A 881 4.20 -23.51 -8.01
N ALA A 882 3.01 -23.59 -7.41
CA ALA A 882 2.78 -23.08 -6.07
C ALA A 882 3.64 -23.87 -5.07
N ILE A 883 3.54 -25.21 -5.09
CA ILE A 883 4.31 -26.11 -4.21
C ILE A 883 5.83 -25.92 -4.39
N LEU A 884 6.32 -25.80 -5.63
CA LEU A 884 7.75 -25.56 -5.90
C LEU A 884 8.23 -24.21 -5.35
N LEU A 885 7.39 -23.16 -5.43
CA LEU A 885 7.68 -21.85 -4.86
C LEU A 885 7.64 -21.87 -3.32
N SER A 886 6.64 -22.53 -2.73
CA SER A 886 6.49 -22.67 -1.28
C SER A 886 7.72 -23.31 -0.64
N ILE A 887 8.12 -24.48 -1.15
CA ILE A 887 9.21 -25.28 -0.55
C ILE A 887 10.58 -24.71 -0.96
N GLY A 888 10.75 -24.38 -2.25
CA GLY A 888 12.05 -23.97 -2.80
C GLY A 888 12.46 -22.53 -2.53
N LEU A 889 11.52 -21.58 -2.41
CA LEU A 889 11.82 -20.14 -2.32
C LEU A 889 11.24 -19.43 -1.09
N GLN A 890 10.10 -19.87 -0.55
CA GLN A 890 9.57 -19.35 0.71
C GLN A 890 9.99 -20.17 1.93
N HIS A 891 10.52 -21.38 1.73
CA HIS A 891 10.89 -22.35 2.78
C HIS A 891 9.73 -22.66 3.75
N ASN A 892 8.53 -22.83 3.19
CA ASN A 892 7.32 -23.17 3.95
C ASN A 892 7.23 -24.67 4.26
N ASP A 893 6.90 -25.01 5.51
CA ASP A 893 6.62 -26.38 5.93
C ASP A 893 5.41 -26.99 5.21
N ILE A 894 5.40 -28.32 5.05
CA ILE A 894 4.34 -29.06 4.36
C ILE A 894 2.98 -28.82 5.02
N ASP A 895 2.91 -28.69 6.35
CA ASP A 895 1.66 -28.43 7.07
C ASP A 895 1.11 -27.01 6.83
N LYS A 896 1.99 -26.03 6.64
CA LYS A 896 1.61 -24.66 6.24
C LYS A 896 1.04 -24.67 4.81
N ILE A 897 1.64 -25.43 3.91
CA ILE A 897 1.16 -25.60 2.52
C ILE A 897 -0.18 -26.38 2.50
N SER A 898 -0.32 -27.40 3.35
CA SER A 898 -1.55 -28.18 3.56
C SER A 898 -2.72 -27.27 3.97
N ALA A 899 -2.49 -26.40 4.97
CA ALA A 899 -3.46 -25.41 5.42
C ALA A 899 -3.73 -24.29 4.38
N GLU A 900 -2.76 -23.89 3.57
CA GLU A 900 -2.96 -22.86 2.53
C GLU A 900 -3.77 -23.40 1.33
N LEU A 901 -3.42 -24.60 0.84
CA LEU A 901 -4.03 -25.19 -0.35
C LEU A 901 -5.31 -25.99 -0.05
N ASN A 902 -5.60 -26.27 1.22
CA ASN A 902 -6.65 -27.20 1.65
C ASN A 902 -6.51 -28.61 1.02
N LEU A 903 -5.26 -29.08 0.92
CA LEU A 903 -4.90 -30.39 0.37
C LEU A 903 -4.09 -31.18 1.41
N PRO A 904 -4.36 -32.48 1.62
CA PRO A 904 -3.61 -33.27 2.60
C PRO A 904 -2.13 -33.41 2.20
N SER A 905 -1.25 -33.43 3.20
CA SER A 905 0.21 -33.48 3.06
C SER A 905 0.72 -34.59 2.13
N THR A 906 0.08 -35.76 2.14
CA THR A 906 0.38 -36.90 1.26
C THR A 906 0.19 -36.57 -0.23
N GLN A 907 -0.85 -35.79 -0.58
CA GLN A 907 -1.07 -35.36 -1.97
C GLN A 907 -0.08 -34.28 -2.40
N ILE A 908 0.30 -33.38 -1.49
CA ILE A 908 1.33 -32.35 -1.74
C ILE A 908 2.68 -33.02 -2.04
N LEU A 909 3.10 -33.99 -1.23
CA LEU A 909 4.32 -34.78 -1.48
C LEU A 909 4.24 -35.57 -2.79
N GLY A 910 3.09 -36.17 -3.12
CA GLY A 910 2.88 -36.85 -4.41
C GLY A 910 2.96 -35.93 -5.63
N LEU A 911 2.43 -34.70 -5.52
CA LEU A 911 2.56 -33.67 -6.56
C LEU A 911 4.00 -33.15 -6.66
N PHE A 912 4.70 -33.02 -5.54
CA PHE A 912 6.09 -32.59 -5.46
C PHE A 912 7.06 -33.62 -6.09
N SER A 913 6.95 -34.91 -5.76
CA SER A 913 7.73 -35.98 -6.42
C SER A 913 7.53 -35.98 -7.94
N ARG A 914 6.27 -35.85 -8.42
CA ARG A 914 5.95 -35.68 -9.86
C ARG A 914 6.60 -34.43 -10.48
N THR A 915 6.80 -33.38 -9.70
CA THR A 915 7.42 -32.11 -10.12
C THR A 915 8.94 -32.27 -10.26
N ILE A 916 9.61 -32.84 -9.24
CA ILE A 916 11.05 -33.14 -9.31
C ILE A 916 11.37 -34.14 -10.41
N LYS A 917 10.50 -35.14 -10.67
CA LYS A 917 10.68 -36.08 -11.77
C LYS A 917 10.66 -35.40 -13.16
N LYS A 918 9.76 -34.43 -13.40
CA LYS A 918 9.79 -33.63 -14.64
C LYS A 918 11.13 -32.88 -14.79
N ILE A 919 11.61 -32.27 -13.71
CA ILE A 919 12.83 -31.46 -13.69
C ILE A 919 14.08 -32.32 -13.91
N SER A 920 14.16 -33.48 -13.25
CA SER A 920 15.23 -34.48 -13.44
C SER A 920 15.33 -34.91 -14.91
N ASN A 921 14.20 -35.29 -15.52
CA ASN A 921 14.15 -35.67 -16.94
C ASN A 921 14.61 -34.52 -17.86
N HIS A 922 14.29 -33.27 -17.53
CA HIS A 922 14.73 -32.10 -18.31
C HIS A 922 16.25 -31.90 -18.23
N PHE A 923 16.83 -31.97 -17.03
CA PHE A 923 18.28 -31.92 -16.83
C PHE A 923 19.01 -33.09 -17.51
N GLN A 924 18.42 -34.29 -17.52
CA GLN A 924 18.95 -35.43 -18.27
C GLN A 924 18.95 -35.17 -19.80
N SER A 925 17.90 -34.54 -20.35
CA SER A 925 17.85 -34.17 -21.77
C SER A 925 18.85 -33.07 -22.15
N ILE A 926 19.06 -32.06 -21.30
CA ILE A 926 20.11 -31.05 -21.50
C ILE A 926 21.49 -31.72 -21.55
N ARG A 927 21.75 -32.67 -20.64
CA ARG A 927 23.02 -33.41 -20.61
C ARG A 927 23.17 -34.36 -21.80
N SER A 928 22.10 -35.02 -22.28
CA SER A 928 22.18 -35.87 -23.48
C SER A 928 22.52 -35.02 -24.71
N LYS A 929 21.85 -33.87 -24.91
CA LYS A 929 22.14 -32.93 -25.99
C LYS A 929 23.60 -32.46 -25.98
N GLN A 930 24.19 -32.20 -24.80
CA GLN A 930 25.61 -31.85 -24.71
C GLN A 930 26.52 -33.02 -25.11
N VAL A 931 26.23 -34.24 -24.64
CA VAL A 931 26.99 -35.45 -24.99
C VAL A 931 26.87 -35.75 -26.50
N GLU A 932 25.68 -35.63 -27.08
CA GLU A 932 25.43 -35.72 -28.52
C GLU A 932 26.22 -34.65 -29.30
N GLY A 933 26.28 -33.41 -28.80
CA GLY A 933 27.10 -32.33 -29.36
C GLY A 933 28.59 -32.64 -29.32
N GLN A 934 29.11 -33.14 -28.19
CA GLN A 934 30.51 -33.55 -28.05
C GLN A 934 30.86 -34.78 -28.90
N LEU A 935 29.91 -35.69 -29.11
CA LEU A 935 30.06 -36.83 -30.04
C LEU A 935 30.07 -36.34 -31.49
N LYS A 936 29.17 -35.41 -31.88
CA LYS A 936 29.20 -34.77 -33.21
C LYS A 936 30.51 -34.01 -33.48
N LEU A 937 31.06 -33.33 -32.46
CA LEU A 937 32.38 -32.70 -32.55
C LEU A 937 33.54 -33.71 -32.65
N LYS A 938 33.44 -34.89 -32.03
CA LYS A 938 34.40 -36.00 -32.24
C LYS A 938 34.26 -36.64 -33.63
N ASN A 939 33.07 -36.61 -34.22
CA ASN A 939 32.81 -37.07 -35.58
C ASN A 939 33.32 -36.10 -36.67
N ILE A 940 34.04 -35.02 -36.33
CA ILE A 940 34.82 -34.23 -37.31
C ILE A 940 35.97 -35.07 -37.94
N GLY A 941 36.24 -36.28 -37.42
CA GLY A 941 37.05 -37.30 -38.09
C GLY A 941 36.31 -38.16 -39.14
N GLN A 942 35.01 -37.98 -39.36
CA GLN A 942 34.24 -38.63 -40.42
C GLN A 942 33.74 -37.57 -41.41
N THR A 943 34.19 -37.68 -42.65
CA THR A 943 33.82 -36.81 -43.76
C THR A 943 32.33 -36.88 -44.07
N ASN A 944 31.76 -35.79 -44.58
CA ASN A 944 30.37 -35.72 -45.02
C ASN A 944 30.03 -36.87 -45.97
N LEU A 945 29.03 -37.67 -45.60
CA LEU A 945 28.35 -38.61 -46.50
C LEU A 945 27.46 -37.83 -47.47
N ASN A 946 28.10 -37.14 -48.42
CA ASN A 946 27.47 -36.92 -49.72
C ASN A 946 27.26 -38.31 -50.36
N PRO A 947 26.17 -38.55 -51.09
CA PRO A 947 26.07 -39.76 -51.91
C PRO A 947 27.20 -39.75 -52.94
N LEU A 948 27.96 -40.85 -53.04
CA LEU A 948 29.06 -40.94 -53.99
C LEU A 948 28.52 -40.88 -55.43
N THR A 949 29.23 -40.15 -56.29
CA THR A 949 28.91 -40.01 -57.73
C THR A 949 29.42 -41.17 -58.58
N GLN A 950 30.10 -42.14 -57.96
CA GLN A 950 30.55 -43.41 -58.53
C GLN A 950 30.18 -44.53 -57.54
N SER A 951 30.01 -45.76 -58.02
CA SER A 951 29.64 -46.88 -57.15
C SER A 951 30.83 -47.42 -56.37
N LEU A 952 30.57 -48.09 -55.24
CA LEU A 952 31.62 -48.75 -54.46
C LEU A 952 32.35 -49.85 -55.26
N ASP A 953 31.65 -50.45 -56.23
CA ASP A 953 32.21 -51.47 -57.13
C ASP A 953 33.16 -50.85 -58.16
N ASP A 954 32.94 -49.60 -58.58
CA ASP A 954 33.86 -48.87 -59.47
C ASP A 954 35.17 -48.54 -58.74
N GLU A 955 35.11 -48.01 -57.51
CA GLU A 955 36.29 -47.75 -56.68
C GLU A 955 37.05 -49.05 -56.34
N LEU A 956 36.34 -50.14 -56.08
CA LEU A 956 36.94 -51.46 -55.85
C LEU A 956 37.63 -52.01 -57.10
N GLN A 957 37.06 -51.81 -58.29
CA GLN A 957 37.70 -52.19 -59.56
C GLN A 957 38.94 -51.34 -59.83
N GLU A 958 38.88 -50.02 -59.67
CA GLU A 958 40.03 -49.14 -59.92
C GLU A 958 41.17 -49.39 -58.91
N ALA A 959 40.83 -49.65 -57.64
CA ALA A 959 41.79 -50.08 -56.62
C ALA A 959 42.39 -51.47 -56.94
N ALA A 960 41.59 -52.43 -57.39
CA ALA A 960 42.07 -53.74 -57.80
C ALA A 960 43.02 -53.64 -59.00
N ASP A 961 42.72 -52.78 -59.98
CA ASP A 961 43.57 -52.56 -61.16
C ASP A 961 44.89 -51.86 -60.79
N ILE A 962 44.87 -50.91 -59.85
CA ILE A 962 46.08 -50.29 -59.29
C ILE A 962 46.93 -51.34 -58.55
N VAL A 963 46.32 -52.21 -57.74
CA VAL A 963 47.02 -53.29 -57.02
C VAL A 963 47.57 -54.33 -58.00
N GLN A 964 46.83 -54.73 -59.04
CA GLN A 964 47.36 -55.63 -60.08
C GLN A 964 48.51 -55.00 -60.86
N ARG A 965 48.43 -53.70 -61.21
CA ARG A 965 49.53 -52.99 -61.89
C ARG A 965 50.76 -52.84 -60.98
N ALA A 966 50.58 -52.73 -59.66
CA ALA A 966 51.66 -52.76 -58.68
C ALA A 966 52.27 -54.16 -58.54
N GLU A 967 51.45 -55.20 -58.39
CA GLU A 967 51.89 -56.61 -58.39
C GLU A 967 52.64 -56.98 -59.68
N GLN A 968 52.14 -56.60 -60.85
CA GLN A 968 52.83 -56.90 -62.11
C GLN A 968 54.18 -56.19 -62.23
N LYS A 969 54.32 -54.97 -61.68
CA LYS A 969 55.63 -54.30 -61.57
C LYS A 969 56.55 -55.01 -60.59
N GLN A 970 56.07 -55.43 -59.42
CA GLN A 970 56.86 -56.20 -58.45
C GLN A 970 57.25 -57.59 -58.97
N LYS A 971 56.33 -58.32 -59.59
CA LYS A 971 56.59 -59.63 -60.22
C LYS A 971 57.61 -59.52 -61.37
N LYS A 972 57.57 -58.45 -62.17
CA LYS A 972 58.60 -58.15 -63.19
C LYS A 972 59.96 -57.73 -62.62
N ALA A 973 60.01 -57.21 -61.39
CA ALA A 973 61.27 -56.97 -60.68
C ALA A 973 61.83 -58.27 -60.07
N LEU A 974 61.03 -58.98 -59.27
CA LEU A 974 61.39 -60.25 -58.61
C LEU A 974 61.82 -61.34 -59.60
N ALA A 975 61.26 -61.36 -60.82
CA ALA A 975 61.64 -62.27 -61.88
C ALA A 975 63.11 -62.14 -62.35
N LYS A 976 63.81 -61.03 -62.03
CA LYS A 976 65.26 -60.89 -62.31
C LYS A 976 66.14 -61.52 -61.23
N ASP A 977 65.74 -61.45 -59.96
CA ASP A 977 66.59 -61.89 -58.85
C ASP A 977 66.44 -63.40 -58.53
N LEU A 978 65.28 -63.99 -58.85
CA LEU A 978 65.01 -65.42 -58.61
C LEU A 978 65.90 -66.39 -59.39
N SER A 979 66.60 -65.93 -60.44
CA SER A 979 67.54 -66.76 -61.20
C SER A 979 68.74 -67.23 -60.38
N GLN A 980 69.05 -66.58 -59.25
CA GLN A 980 70.21 -66.89 -58.41
C GLN A 980 69.96 -68.01 -57.38
N TYR A 981 68.72 -68.52 -57.28
CA TYR A 981 68.31 -69.56 -56.32
C TYR A 981 67.82 -70.86 -56.99
N ALA A 982 68.14 -71.07 -58.27
CA ALA A 982 67.71 -72.23 -59.04
C ALA A 982 68.41 -73.53 -58.60
N ILE A 983 67.71 -74.35 -57.79
CA ILE A 983 68.13 -75.72 -57.46
C ILE A 983 67.83 -76.63 -58.65
N LYS A 984 68.86 -77.29 -59.22
CA LYS A 984 68.66 -78.36 -60.21
C LYS A 984 68.40 -79.70 -59.52
N GLY A 985 67.37 -80.41 -59.97
CA GLY A 985 67.10 -81.81 -59.64
C GLY A 985 66.27 -82.44 -60.76
N SER A 986 66.57 -83.69 -61.12
CA SER A 986 65.92 -84.44 -62.20
C SER A 986 64.53 -84.93 -61.79
N GLU A 987 63.62 -85.14 -62.74
CA GLU A 987 62.27 -85.66 -62.42
C GLU A 987 62.33 -87.02 -61.68
N ASP A 988 63.27 -87.90 -62.06
CA ASP A 988 63.55 -89.18 -61.38
C ASP A 988 63.99 -89.04 -59.91
N ASP A 989 64.45 -87.88 -59.46
CA ASP A 989 64.85 -87.63 -58.07
C ASP A 989 63.67 -87.08 -57.25
N TRP A 990 62.81 -86.26 -57.86
CA TRP A 990 61.56 -85.80 -57.25
C TRP A 990 60.53 -86.93 -57.09
N ASP A 991 60.41 -87.79 -58.09
CA ASP A 991 59.44 -88.89 -58.08
C ASP A 991 59.80 -89.98 -57.03
N ARG A 992 61.10 -90.17 -56.74
CA ARG A 992 61.58 -90.98 -55.60
C ARG A 992 61.30 -90.35 -54.23
N ALA A 993 61.28 -89.03 -54.13
CA ALA A 993 60.92 -88.34 -52.88
C ALA A 993 59.41 -88.42 -52.56
N LEU A 994 58.55 -88.60 -53.56
CA LEU A 994 57.09 -88.58 -53.41
C LEU A 994 56.44 -89.95 -53.13
N LYS A 995 57.12 -91.08 -53.43
CA LYS A 995 56.52 -92.43 -53.40
C LYS A 995 56.88 -93.28 -52.16
N GLY A 996 57.61 -92.73 -51.18
CA GLY A 996 58.08 -93.46 -49.98
C GLY A 996 57.22 -93.28 -48.73
N SER A 997 56.30 -94.20 -48.44
CA SER A 997 55.44 -94.15 -47.24
C SER A 997 56.11 -94.71 -45.97
N GLN A 998 57.15 -94.07 -45.43
CA GLN A 998 57.58 -94.22 -44.03
C GLN A 998 58.46 -93.05 -43.53
N LYS A 999 58.50 -92.85 -42.20
CA LYS A 999 59.13 -91.67 -41.58
C LYS A 999 60.67 -91.75 -41.54
N THR A 1000 61.36 -91.02 -42.41
CA THR A 1000 62.74 -90.51 -42.18
C THR A 1000 62.97 -89.23 -43.00
N LEU A 1001 63.85 -88.34 -42.55
CA LEU A 1001 64.19 -87.13 -43.33
C LEU A 1001 65.19 -87.45 -44.44
N VAL A 1002 64.90 -86.98 -45.66
CA VAL A 1002 65.89 -86.83 -46.73
C VAL A 1002 66.32 -85.36 -46.78
N SER A 1003 67.62 -85.09 -46.77
CA SER A 1003 68.18 -83.73 -46.84
C SER A 1003 69.03 -83.53 -48.09
N ILE A 1004 68.71 -82.51 -48.88
CA ILE A 1004 69.46 -82.09 -50.06
C ILE A 1004 70.08 -80.72 -49.74
N LYS A 1005 71.40 -80.59 -49.91
CA LYS A 1005 72.15 -79.38 -49.51
C LYS A 1005 72.16 -78.33 -50.63
N SER A 1006 71.79 -77.09 -50.30
CA SER A 1006 72.12 -75.90 -51.09
C SER A 1006 73.40 -75.21 -50.54
N ILE A 1007 74.06 -74.42 -51.39
CA ILE A 1007 75.36 -73.79 -51.11
C ILE A 1007 75.20 -72.27 -51.08
N GLY A 1008 75.81 -71.58 -50.10
CA GLY A 1008 75.95 -70.11 -50.10
C GLY A 1008 75.88 -69.48 -48.70
N LYS A 1009 76.96 -68.86 -48.24
CA LYS A 1009 77.07 -68.22 -46.91
C LYS A 1009 76.21 -66.94 -46.81
N ARG A 1010 75.65 -66.68 -45.63
CA ARG A 1010 75.19 -65.33 -45.22
C ARG A 1010 76.32 -64.56 -44.52
N ILE A 1011 76.24 -63.23 -44.54
CA ILE A 1011 77.07 -62.29 -43.75
C ILE A 1011 76.12 -61.36 -42.99
N ASN A 1012 76.48 -60.95 -41.77
CA ASN A 1012 75.66 -60.08 -40.91
C ASN A 1012 75.87 -58.57 -41.22
N PRO A 1013 74.88 -57.71 -40.93
CA PRO A 1013 74.97 -56.27 -41.15
C PRO A 1013 75.31 -55.47 -39.88
N GLU A 1014 76.29 -54.57 -39.94
CA GLU A 1014 76.36 -53.37 -39.09
C GLU A 1014 77.36 -52.35 -39.67
N GLN A 1015 77.15 -51.05 -39.37
CA GLN A 1015 77.95 -49.88 -39.79
C GLN A 1015 77.90 -49.52 -41.30
N MET A 1016 77.88 -48.24 -41.74
CA MET A 1016 77.68 -46.96 -41.03
C MET A 1016 77.31 -45.82 -42.02
N ASN A 1017 76.56 -44.81 -41.55
CA ASN A 1017 76.64 -43.35 -41.83
C ASN A 1017 76.95 -42.86 -43.27
N LYS A 1018 76.20 -41.94 -43.90
CA LYS A 1018 75.70 -40.60 -43.44
C LYS A 1018 74.56 -40.14 -44.43
N ASP A 1019 73.94 -38.95 -44.43
CA ASP A 1019 74.16 -37.62 -43.80
C ASP A 1019 72.79 -36.87 -43.59
N ASP A 1020 72.80 -35.54 -43.43
CA ASP A 1020 71.63 -34.65 -43.17
C ASP A 1020 70.59 -34.51 -44.32
N GLY A 1021 69.32 -34.10 -44.13
CA GLY A 1021 68.54 -33.84 -42.89
C GLY A 1021 67.65 -32.58 -42.92
N LEU A 1022 66.37 -32.63 -42.47
CA LEU A 1022 65.53 -31.44 -42.12
C LEU A 1022 64.19 -31.75 -41.36
N MET A 1023 63.96 -31.04 -40.24
CA MET A 1023 62.68 -30.67 -39.54
C MET A 1023 61.57 -31.67 -39.10
N LYS A 1024 61.54 -31.94 -37.78
CA LYS A 1024 60.41 -31.74 -36.78
C LYS A 1024 58.96 -32.12 -37.15
N LYS A 1025 58.22 -32.85 -36.28
CA LYS A 1025 57.65 -32.35 -34.99
C LYS A 1025 57.26 -33.48 -34.00
N LYS A 1026 56.97 -33.12 -32.73
CA LYS A 1026 56.77 -34.02 -31.57
C LYS A 1026 55.29 -34.34 -31.24
N LYS A 1027 55.05 -35.45 -30.52
CA LYS A 1027 54.07 -35.58 -29.42
C LYS A 1027 54.64 -36.45 -28.26
N PRO A 1028 54.12 -36.37 -27.01
CA PRO A 1028 54.71 -37.00 -25.81
C PRO A 1028 53.82 -38.07 -25.11
N ASN A 1029 54.33 -38.67 -24.02
CA ASN A 1029 53.56 -39.33 -22.94
C ASN A 1029 54.42 -39.35 -21.63
N PHE A 1030 53.84 -39.10 -20.43
CA PHE A 1030 53.47 -40.10 -19.36
C PHE A 1030 54.63 -40.98 -18.85
N GLN A 1031 54.85 -41.27 -17.55
CA GLN A 1031 54.19 -40.97 -16.23
C GLN A 1031 55.26 -41.20 -15.08
N SER A 1032 55.09 -41.31 -13.74
CA SER A 1032 54.01 -41.29 -12.71
C SER A 1032 54.59 -41.08 -11.27
N ASN A 1033 53.72 -41.19 -10.23
CA ASN A 1033 53.97 -41.61 -8.81
C ASN A 1033 54.68 -40.70 -7.75
N ASN A 1034 53.90 -40.34 -6.72
CA ASN A 1034 54.09 -40.53 -5.25
C ASN A 1034 55.46 -40.21 -4.59
N ASN A 1035 55.58 -39.59 -3.39
CA ASN A 1035 54.68 -39.61 -2.21
C ASN A 1035 55.09 -38.60 -1.09
N ARG A 1036 54.26 -38.49 -0.04
CA ARG A 1036 54.52 -38.05 1.36
C ARG A 1036 54.69 -36.56 1.74
N ASN A 1037 53.84 -36.19 2.71
CA ASN A 1037 53.79 -34.98 3.55
C ASN A 1037 55.10 -34.55 4.25
N HIS A 1038 55.23 -33.25 4.56
CA HIS A 1038 55.24 -32.80 5.97
C HIS A 1038 54.83 -31.33 6.17
N LYS A 1039 54.26 -31.01 7.36
CA LYS A 1039 53.81 -29.67 7.78
C LYS A 1039 54.94 -28.85 8.42
N LYS A 1040 54.93 -27.50 8.29
CA LYS A 1040 54.79 -26.56 9.45
C LYS A 1040 54.75 -25.05 9.10
N ASN A 1041 53.87 -24.36 9.84
CA ASN A 1041 54.01 -23.01 10.44
C ASN A 1041 54.03 -21.69 9.63
N LYS A 1042 52.97 -20.91 9.91
CA LYS A 1042 52.97 -19.52 10.45
C LYS A 1042 53.26 -18.29 9.56
N LYS A 1043 52.17 -17.51 9.43
CA LYS A 1043 52.01 -16.07 9.77
C LYS A 1043 52.34 -14.96 8.73
N PHE A 1044 51.32 -14.09 8.64
CA PHE A 1044 51.31 -12.62 8.49
C PHE A 1044 51.27 -11.94 7.11
N ASN A 1045 50.18 -11.17 6.97
CA ASN A 1045 49.98 -9.86 6.34
C ASN A 1045 50.10 -9.66 4.81
N ALA A 1046 48.97 -9.18 4.28
CA ALA A 1046 48.79 -7.96 3.46
C ALA A 1046 49.74 -7.69 2.26
N ASN A 1047 49.16 -7.62 1.07
CA ASN A 1047 48.25 -6.52 0.72
C ASN A 1047 46.99 -7.04 0.02
#